data_AF-X6MQ86-F1
#
_entry.id   AF-X6MQ86-F1
#
_cell.length_a   1.000
_cell.length_b   1.000
_cell.length_c   1.000
_cell.angle_alpha   90.00
_cell.angle_beta   90.00
_cell.angle_gamma   90.00
#
_symmetry.space_group_name_H-M   'P 1'
#
loop_
_entity.id
_entity.type
_entity.pdbx_description
1 polymer ?
#
loop_
_entity_poly.entity_id
_entity_poly.type
_entity_poly.pdbx_seq_one_letter_code
_entity_poly.pdbx_strand_id
1 'polypeptide(L)'
;MLLISTFDEMQNIFQRTWNCKRVEDYAKVSHFEQDVKQFFTESDSDKFIVRYQHKNSEDLTQFSQIKWILETAHASYYKDNNKNNEEKYKDEQKDSNRQKSKKLVVFIVRNVHKLQNPTVFVDSLTNHSQFSLQDFLQNNPLTMIDDPSSTSALKKNLQPALYYLKFRSFRNVLSKIKHGFDDSTVSESVHNMMKERLKQVVDGMTVGDTFHNIFKKKNLYKKLLPYKNGQQCSFVQYYKHVVDSLAIRGWIEVLLVLCENCYLEAALDSLKKSILLSIFVSSGKNKQFVPISHHEYIPDKDLHFFKVKMLYKAQFPFSWNFHTWFAKQNQGDHSPWSESDNWIHERVSNLEKVMNSSGEPFSLLNKCEERECAMYTKDVIRGMFHRYISVQENDDAPDIVKNIVFLISKIIFEKDCPKISIPLIEVILYQMKDVIESYLQLLSLCDNQEIRSSVKQLSTPVNSPLIQLIQVTLKLSNYFLWHPSQMNDIDDIPAKICLACDASQIIANFLHKRCLKIKEYQEFSSVYRQLQMKNLGLKYFWTIDCYSTSPKENLVAVNTLMLAKPEFAKKDILIQIIDPIIGSQSLSVSLMRKIIFFIRDLLYIAQQVEHLNDQMAKPMFQNIIEHVLGRINKLFKDYSTNMLKLQALELLLVKVKEVDPTFIEKHDFKIISNQSPFEKIEAISKLKVQLMKC
;
A
#
# COMPACT_ATOMS: atom_id res chain seq x y z
N MET A 1 -48.71 -20.97 -42.51
CA MET A 1 -48.16 -19.82 -41.74
C MET A 1 -47.43 -20.34 -40.51
N LEU A 2 -46.26 -19.79 -40.20
CA LEU A 2 -45.48 -20.11 -39.01
C LEU A 2 -45.52 -18.92 -38.05
N LEU A 3 -46.04 -19.12 -36.84
CA LEU A 3 -46.02 -18.12 -35.76
C LEU A 3 -44.88 -18.44 -34.80
N ILE A 4 -43.92 -17.52 -34.71
CA ILE A 4 -42.76 -17.60 -33.82
C ILE A 4 -42.93 -16.60 -32.68
N SER A 5 -42.89 -17.08 -31.44
CA SER A 5 -42.78 -16.20 -30.27
C SER A 5 -41.32 -16.15 -29.80
N THR A 6 -40.84 -14.96 -29.41
CA THR A 6 -39.47 -14.76 -28.94
C THR A 6 -39.38 -13.70 -27.83
N PHE A 7 -38.34 -13.79 -27.00
CA PHE A 7 -37.94 -12.71 -26.08
C PHE A 7 -36.70 -11.94 -26.57
N ASP A 8 -36.13 -12.35 -27.71
CA ASP A 8 -34.91 -11.74 -28.22
C ASP A 8 -35.14 -10.32 -28.74
N GLU A 9 -34.10 -9.52 -28.64
CA GLU A 9 -34.08 -8.20 -29.26
C GLU A 9 -33.54 -8.35 -30.69
N MET A 10 -34.45 -8.30 -31.67
CA MET A 10 -34.09 -8.47 -33.07
C MET A 10 -33.23 -7.30 -33.59
N GLN A 11 -31.92 -7.54 -33.61
CA GLN A 11 -30.92 -6.60 -34.11
C GLN A 11 -31.14 -6.23 -35.59
N ASN A 12 -30.63 -5.07 -36.01
CA ASN A 12 -30.71 -4.61 -37.40
C ASN A 12 -30.04 -5.58 -38.39
N ILE A 13 -29.09 -6.39 -37.92
CA ILE A 13 -28.43 -7.41 -38.74
C ILE A 13 -29.43 -8.48 -39.18
N PHE A 14 -30.23 -9.04 -38.25
CA PHE A 14 -31.26 -10.03 -38.60
C PHE A 14 -32.27 -9.49 -39.62
N GLN A 15 -32.70 -8.23 -39.42
CA GLN A 15 -33.62 -7.57 -40.35
C GLN A 15 -33.05 -7.49 -41.77
N ARG A 16 -31.77 -7.14 -41.90
CA ARG A 16 -31.07 -7.06 -43.19
C ARG A 16 -30.83 -8.43 -43.81
N THR A 17 -30.40 -9.41 -43.01
CA THR A 17 -30.10 -10.77 -43.50
C THR A 17 -31.35 -11.47 -44.03
N TRP A 18 -32.51 -11.26 -43.40
CA TRP A 18 -33.75 -11.97 -43.73
C TRP A 18 -34.81 -11.11 -44.42
N ASN A 19 -34.49 -9.86 -44.79
CA ASN A 19 -35.44 -8.88 -45.33
C ASN A 19 -36.74 -8.82 -44.50
N CYS A 20 -36.60 -8.83 -43.17
CA CYS A 20 -37.73 -8.86 -42.25
C CYS A 20 -38.39 -7.48 -42.14
N LYS A 21 -39.69 -7.41 -42.43
CA LYS A 21 -40.49 -6.19 -42.34
C LYS A 21 -40.99 -5.96 -40.91
N ARG A 22 -41.04 -4.71 -40.46
CA ARG A 22 -41.53 -4.35 -39.12
C ARG A 22 -42.95 -3.82 -39.22
N VAL A 23 -43.86 -4.35 -38.41
CA VAL A 23 -45.23 -3.82 -38.36
C VAL A 23 -45.22 -2.35 -37.94
N GLU A 24 -44.26 -1.96 -37.08
CA GLU A 24 -44.12 -0.58 -36.61
C GLU A 24 -43.75 0.42 -37.71
N ASP A 25 -43.31 -0.05 -38.88
CA ASP A 25 -42.98 0.82 -40.04
C ASP A 25 -44.21 1.23 -40.85
N TYR A 26 -45.35 0.55 -40.66
CA TYR A 26 -46.58 0.86 -41.38
C TYR A 26 -47.37 1.92 -40.62
N ALA A 27 -47.54 3.09 -41.23
CA ALA A 27 -48.35 4.17 -40.66
C ALA A 27 -49.86 3.82 -40.59
N LYS A 28 -50.34 2.91 -41.45
CA LYS A 28 -51.75 2.48 -41.53
C LYS A 28 -51.83 0.96 -41.76
N VAL A 29 -52.83 0.31 -41.16
CA VAL A 29 -53.08 -1.13 -41.35
C VAL A 29 -53.37 -1.46 -42.82
N SER A 30 -54.03 -0.57 -43.56
CA SER A 30 -54.30 -0.75 -44.99
C SER A 30 -53.03 -0.90 -45.83
N HIS A 31 -51.94 -0.21 -45.48
CA HIS A 31 -50.66 -0.35 -46.18
C HIS A 31 -50.03 -1.72 -45.90
N PHE A 32 -50.16 -2.22 -44.68
CA PHE A 32 -49.72 -3.56 -44.32
C PHE A 32 -50.53 -4.64 -45.06
N GLU A 33 -51.85 -4.52 -45.09
CA GLU A 33 -52.74 -5.41 -45.85
C GLU A 33 -52.40 -5.44 -47.35
N GLN A 34 -52.13 -4.27 -47.93
CA GLN A 34 -51.74 -4.17 -49.34
C GLN A 34 -50.43 -4.90 -49.63
N ASP A 35 -49.43 -4.74 -48.76
CA ASP A 35 -48.14 -5.40 -48.89
C ASP A 35 -48.23 -6.93 -48.72
N VAL A 36 -49.08 -7.39 -47.80
CA VAL A 36 -49.40 -8.82 -47.64
C VAL A 36 -50.11 -9.37 -48.89
N LYS A 37 -51.08 -8.63 -49.45
CA LYS A 37 -51.76 -9.03 -50.69
C LYS A 37 -50.77 -9.11 -51.85
N GLN A 38 -49.93 -8.08 -52.02
CA GLN A 38 -48.92 -8.02 -53.07
C GLN A 38 -47.92 -9.18 -52.98
N PHE A 39 -47.53 -9.59 -51.78
CA PHE A 39 -46.69 -10.77 -51.58
C PHE A 39 -47.32 -12.05 -52.17
N PHE A 40 -48.62 -12.27 -51.97
CA PHE A 40 -49.30 -13.47 -52.46
C PHE A 40 -49.68 -13.41 -53.95
N THR A 41 -49.88 -12.22 -54.52
CA THR A 41 -50.35 -12.05 -55.91
C THR A 41 -49.24 -11.74 -56.92
N GLU A 42 -48.24 -10.94 -56.53
CA GLU A 42 -47.28 -10.32 -57.46
C GLU A 42 -45.81 -10.60 -57.13
N SER A 43 -45.49 -10.98 -55.88
CA SER A 43 -44.10 -11.15 -55.48
C SER A 43 -43.50 -12.48 -55.93
N ASP A 44 -42.27 -12.44 -56.44
CA ASP A 44 -41.45 -13.63 -56.70
C ASP A 44 -40.84 -14.25 -55.43
N SER A 45 -40.94 -13.59 -54.27
CA SER A 45 -40.39 -14.11 -53.01
C SER A 45 -41.19 -15.30 -52.50
N ASP A 46 -40.52 -16.37 -52.10
CA ASP A 46 -41.18 -17.53 -51.48
C ASP A 46 -41.43 -17.33 -49.98
N LYS A 47 -40.92 -16.24 -49.38
CA LYS A 47 -41.01 -15.98 -47.94
C LYS A 47 -41.45 -14.55 -47.64
N PHE A 48 -42.38 -14.42 -46.71
CA PHE A 48 -42.77 -13.14 -46.11
C PHE A 48 -42.51 -13.21 -44.61
N ILE A 49 -41.51 -12.47 -44.14
CA ILE A 49 -41.08 -12.47 -42.75
C ILE A 49 -41.44 -11.12 -42.15
N VAL A 50 -42.35 -11.13 -41.18
CA VAL A 50 -42.84 -9.93 -40.51
C VAL A 50 -42.64 -10.04 -39.01
N ARG A 51 -42.23 -8.93 -38.38
CA ARG A 51 -42.06 -8.84 -36.93
C ARG A 51 -43.03 -7.87 -36.29
N TYR A 52 -43.46 -8.20 -35.08
CA TYR A 52 -44.30 -7.36 -34.23
C TYR A 52 -43.77 -7.34 -32.80
N GLN A 53 -43.55 -6.14 -32.27
CA GLN A 53 -43.20 -5.92 -30.87
C GLN A 53 -44.44 -5.50 -30.09
N HIS A 54 -44.88 -6.37 -29.19
CA HIS A 54 -45.97 -6.06 -28.28
C HIS A 54 -45.51 -5.08 -27.19
N LYS A 55 -46.20 -3.93 -27.10
CA LYS A 55 -45.83 -2.82 -26.19
C LYS A 55 -46.57 -2.84 -24.86
N ASN A 56 -47.78 -3.41 -24.79
CA ASN A 56 -48.62 -3.40 -23.59
C ASN A 56 -49.16 -4.81 -23.31
N SER A 57 -48.81 -5.41 -22.17
CA SER A 57 -49.04 -6.83 -21.84
C SER A 57 -50.50 -7.29 -21.78
N GLU A 58 -51.46 -6.38 -21.85
CA GLU A 58 -52.90 -6.69 -21.72
C GLU A 58 -53.71 -6.48 -23.01
N ASP A 59 -53.26 -5.65 -23.94
CA ASP A 59 -54.02 -5.32 -25.16
C ASP A 59 -53.53 -6.10 -26.39
N LEU A 60 -54.22 -7.20 -26.70
CA LEU A 60 -53.94 -8.07 -27.85
C LEU A 60 -54.65 -7.64 -29.14
N THR A 61 -55.31 -6.48 -29.17
CA THR A 61 -56.14 -6.06 -30.32
C THR A 61 -55.31 -5.94 -31.59
N GLN A 62 -54.20 -5.21 -31.52
CA GLN A 62 -53.31 -5.01 -32.67
C GLN A 62 -52.66 -6.33 -33.12
N PHE A 63 -52.24 -7.17 -32.17
CA PHE A 63 -51.72 -8.51 -32.46
C PHE A 63 -52.75 -9.36 -33.23
N SER A 64 -53.99 -9.39 -32.74
CA SER A 64 -55.08 -10.17 -33.33
C SER A 64 -55.42 -9.68 -34.73
N GLN A 65 -55.39 -8.35 -34.95
CA GLN A 65 -55.62 -7.75 -36.27
C GLN A 65 -54.54 -8.16 -37.28
N ILE A 66 -53.26 -8.05 -36.92
CA ILE A 66 -52.13 -8.46 -37.79
C ILE A 66 -52.22 -9.95 -38.12
N LYS A 67 -52.46 -10.77 -37.08
CA LYS A 67 -52.60 -12.23 -37.23
C LYS A 67 -53.75 -12.58 -38.18
N TRP A 68 -54.91 -11.95 -38.00
CA TRP A 68 -56.09 -12.18 -38.83
C TRP A 68 -55.85 -11.83 -40.30
N ILE A 69 -55.17 -10.71 -40.57
CA ILE A 69 -54.79 -10.30 -41.94
C ILE A 69 -53.92 -11.37 -42.60
N LEU A 70 -52.87 -11.83 -41.91
CA LEU A 70 -51.95 -12.83 -42.42
C LEU A 70 -52.61 -14.19 -42.64
N GLU A 71 -53.43 -14.64 -41.69
CA GLU A 71 -54.14 -15.92 -41.77
C GLU A 71 -55.19 -15.91 -42.89
N THR A 72 -55.94 -14.82 -43.03
CA THR A 72 -56.97 -14.67 -44.07
C THR A 72 -56.33 -14.66 -45.46
N ALA A 73 -55.25 -13.89 -45.66
CA ALA A 73 -54.54 -13.85 -46.94
C ALA A 73 -53.92 -15.21 -47.30
N HIS A 74 -53.28 -15.87 -46.32
CA HIS A 74 -52.72 -17.20 -46.50
C HIS A 74 -53.81 -18.24 -46.83
N ALA A 75 -54.94 -18.23 -46.12
CA ALA A 75 -56.05 -19.14 -46.38
C ALA A 75 -56.68 -18.93 -47.76
N SER A 76 -56.84 -17.67 -48.20
CA SER A 76 -57.35 -17.35 -49.53
C SER A 76 -56.45 -17.93 -50.62
N TYR A 77 -55.13 -17.67 -50.54
CA TYR A 77 -54.16 -18.15 -51.52
C TYR A 77 -54.19 -19.68 -51.72
N TYR A 78 -54.31 -20.44 -50.63
CA TYR A 78 -54.36 -21.91 -50.71
C TYR A 78 -55.75 -22.47 -51.04
N LYS A 79 -56.85 -21.79 -50.68
CA LYS A 79 -58.20 -22.16 -51.14
C LYS A 79 -58.36 -21.98 -52.65
N ASP A 80 -57.84 -20.89 -53.19
CA ASP A 80 -57.88 -20.61 -54.63
C ASP A 80 -56.98 -21.58 -55.42
N ASN A 81 -55.88 -22.05 -54.82
CA ASN A 81 -55.04 -23.09 -55.43
C ASN A 81 -55.68 -24.48 -55.41
N ASN A 82 -56.46 -24.83 -54.38
CA ASN A 82 -57.15 -26.14 -54.35
C ASN A 82 -58.33 -26.21 -55.32
N LYS A 83 -59.10 -25.11 -55.47
CA LYS A 83 -60.17 -25.04 -56.49
C LYS A 83 -59.64 -25.18 -57.92
N ASN A 84 -58.49 -24.56 -58.22
CA ASN A 84 -57.86 -24.68 -59.54
C ASN A 84 -57.23 -26.05 -59.83
N ASN A 85 -57.05 -26.90 -58.80
CA ASN A 85 -56.58 -28.28 -58.98
C ASN A 85 -57.76 -29.25 -59.21
N GLU A 86 -58.96 -28.98 -58.69
CA GLU A 86 -60.15 -29.80 -58.96
C GLU A 86 -60.74 -29.56 -60.37
N GLU A 87 -60.63 -28.35 -60.92
CA GLU A 87 -61.03 -28.08 -62.33
C GLU A 87 -60.02 -28.60 -63.36
N LYS A 88 -58.84 -29.08 -62.92
CA LYS A 88 -57.74 -29.54 -63.80
C LYS A 88 -57.83 -31.02 -64.21
N TYR A 89 -58.97 -31.68 -64.01
CA TYR A 89 -59.23 -33.03 -64.53
C TYR A 89 -59.93 -33.05 -65.90
N LYS A 90 -60.06 -31.90 -66.59
CA LYS A 90 -60.71 -31.87 -67.91
C LYS A 90 -59.96 -31.24 -69.08
N ASP A 91 -58.74 -30.76 -68.93
CA ASP A 91 -57.92 -30.39 -70.09
C ASP A 91 -56.43 -30.64 -69.80
N GLU A 92 -55.94 -31.78 -70.28
CA GLU A 92 -54.51 -32.04 -70.42
C GLU A 92 -53.99 -31.43 -71.73
N GLN A 93 -52.74 -30.94 -71.64
CA GLN A 93 -51.86 -30.46 -72.72
C GLN A 93 -51.97 -28.99 -73.14
N LYS A 94 -51.52 -28.10 -72.25
CA LYS A 94 -50.39 -27.16 -72.48
C LYS A 94 -50.09 -26.40 -71.18
N ASP A 95 -48.82 -26.07 -70.97
CA ASP A 95 -48.24 -25.37 -69.80
C ASP A 95 -47.96 -26.20 -68.53
N SER A 96 -46.94 -27.04 -68.61
CA SER A 96 -46.27 -27.66 -67.46
C SER A 96 -45.33 -26.71 -66.68
N ASN A 97 -45.34 -25.39 -66.91
CA ASN A 97 -44.35 -24.45 -66.33
C ASN A 97 -44.86 -23.46 -65.28
N ARG A 98 -46.08 -23.63 -64.73
CA ARG A 98 -46.53 -22.85 -63.55
C ARG A 98 -46.80 -23.74 -62.35
N GLN A 99 -45.75 -24.40 -61.84
CA GLN A 99 -45.77 -24.91 -60.47
C GLN A 99 -45.68 -23.70 -59.54
N LYS A 100 -46.83 -23.15 -59.13
CA LYS A 100 -46.89 -21.99 -58.22
C LYS A 100 -46.06 -22.28 -56.97
N SER A 101 -45.11 -21.40 -56.68
CA SER A 101 -44.15 -21.60 -55.59
C SER A 101 -44.86 -21.62 -54.24
N LYS A 102 -44.41 -22.48 -53.33
CA LYS A 102 -44.96 -22.57 -51.98
C LYS A 102 -44.59 -21.31 -51.20
N LYS A 103 -45.57 -20.42 -50.96
CA LYS A 103 -45.37 -19.19 -50.17
C LYS A 103 -45.40 -19.47 -48.67
N LEU A 104 -44.33 -19.11 -47.97
CA LEU A 104 -44.21 -19.22 -46.51
C LEU A 104 -44.36 -17.85 -45.85
N VAL A 105 -45.33 -17.72 -44.94
CA VAL A 105 -45.44 -16.57 -44.03
C VAL A 105 -44.85 -16.93 -42.67
N VAL A 106 -43.87 -16.15 -42.22
CA VAL A 106 -43.26 -16.23 -40.89
C VAL A 106 -43.63 -14.98 -40.11
N PHE A 107 -44.42 -15.14 -39.05
CA PHE A 107 -44.81 -14.05 -38.17
C PHE A 107 -44.05 -14.16 -36.84
N ILE A 108 -43.16 -13.20 -36.56
CA ILE A 108 -42.32 -13.18 -35.36
C ILE A 108 -42.89 -12.17 -34.36
N VAL A 109 -43.12 -12.61 -33.14
CA VAL A 109 -43.80 -11.82 -32.10
C VAL A 109 -42.95 -11.75 -30.84
N ARG A 110 -42.68 -10.53 -30.37
CA ARG A 110 -41.97 -10.27 -29.10
C ARG A 110 -42.94 -9.92 -27.97
N ASN A 111 -42.68 -10.43 -26.76
CA ASN A 111 -43.35 -10.08 -25.49
C ASN A 111 -44.84 -10.43 -25.32
N VAL A 112 -45.38 -11.44 -26.00
CA VAL A 112 -46.79 -11.85 -25.82
C VAL A 112 -46.89 -13.08 -24.90
N HIS A 113 -47.06 -12.85 -23.60
CA HIS A 113 -47.07 -13.91 -22.57
C HIS A 113 -48.35 -14.76 -22.52
N LYS A 114 -49.45 -14.31 -23.13
CA LYS A 114 -50.77 -14.96 -23.09
C LYS A 114 -51.12 -15.75 -24.37
N LEU A 115 -50.14 -15.95 -25.26
CA LEU A 115 -50.35 -16.79 -26.44
C LEU A 115 -50.57 -18.24 -25.98
N GLN A 116 -51.82 -18.68 -25.97
CA GLN A 116 -52.17 -20.05 -25.56
C GLN A 116 -51.66 -21.11 -26.54
N ASN A 117 -51.22 -20.75 -27.76
CA ASN A 117 -50.69 -21.67 -28.77
C ASN A 117 -49.77 -20.98 -29.80
N PRO A 118 -48.53 -20.57 -29.46
CA PRO A 118 -47.53 -20.29 -30.49
C PRO A 118 -47.18 -21.60 -31.22
N THR A 119 -47.01 -21.57 -32.54
CA THR A 119 -46.60 -22.78 -33.29
C THR A 119 -45.19 -23.20 -32.92
N VAL A 120 -44.29 -22.23 -32.68
CA VAL A 120 -42.92 -22.44 -32.23
C VAL A 120 -42.49 -21.28 -31.32
N PHE A 121 -41.78 -21.58 -30.24
CA PHE A 121 -41.08 -20.59 -29.43
C PHE A 121 -39.58 -20.65 -29.72
N VAL A 122 -38.97 -19.49 -30.01
CA VAL A 122 -37.54 -19.37 -30.30
C VAL A 122 -36.94 -18.31 -29.37
N ASP A 123 -36.08 -18.74 -28.45
CA ASP A 123 -35.51 -17.85 -27.43
C ASP A 123 -34.57 -16.78 -28.00
N SER A 124 -33.73 -17.14 -28.99
CA SER A 124 -32.84 -16.21 -29.69
C SER A 124 -32.85 -16.41 -31.20
N LEU A 125 -32.98 -15.31 -31.94
CA LEU A 125 -33.05 -15.28 -33.41
C LEU A 125 -31.72 -14.89 -34.07
N THR A 126 -30.76 -14.41 -33.27
CA THR A 126 -29.46 -13.90 -33.75
C THR A 126 -28.27 -14.79 -33.40
N ASN A 127 -28.49 -15.92 -32.73
CA ASN A 127 -27.37 -16.74 -32.26
C ASN A 127 -26.78 -17.57 -33.42
N HIS A 128 -25.61 -17.18 -33.91
CA HIS A 128 -24.88 -17.87 -34.98
C HIS A 128 -23.97 -19.00 -34.47
N SER A 129 -23.94 -19.24 -33.16
CA SER A 129 -23.06 -20.23 -32.57
C SER A 129 -23.73 -21.61 -32.45
N GLN A 130 -23.05 -22.66 -32.91
CA GLN A 130 -23.49 -24.07 -32.83
C GLN A 130 -23.32 -24.64 -31.41
N PHE A 131 -23.85 -23.98 -30.38
CA PHE A 131 -23.73 -24.47 -29.00
C PHE A 131 -25.01 -25.20 -28.56
N SER A 132 -24.86 -26.42 -28.04
CA SER A 132 -25.92 -27.15 -27.35
C SER A 132 -26.13 -26.57 -25.96
N LEU A 133 -27.37 -26.23 -25.62
CA LEU A 133 -27.75 -25.77 -24.28
C LEU A 133 -27.42 -26.82 -23.20
N GLN A 134 -27.48 -28.11 -23.54
CA GLN A 134 -27.21 -29.21 -22.63
C GLN A 134 -25.74 -29.27 -22.25
N ASP A 135 -24.85 -29.20 -23.24
CA ASP A 135 -23.40 -29.16 -23.03
C ASP A 135 -23.03 -27.92 -22.19
N PHE A 136 -23.69 -26.80 -22.47
CA PHE A 136 -23.41 -25.53 -21.82
C PHE A 136 -23.91 -25.42 -20.36
N LEU A 137 -25.05 -26.04 -20.03
CA LEU A 137 -25.56 -26.11 -18.65
C LEU A 137 -24.78 -27.10 -17.77
N GLN A 138 -24.18 -28.12 -18.39
CA GLN A 138 -23.30 -29.10 -17.74
C GLN A 138 -21.87 -28.59 -17.60
N ASN A 139 -21.47 -27.61 -18.43
CA ASN A 139 -20.16 -27.01 -18.37
C ASN A 139 -19.93 -26.21 -17.07
N ASN A 140 -18.69 -26.27 -16.60
CA ASN A 140 -18.21 -25.44 -15.51
C ASN A 140 -18.01 -23.99 -16.03
N PRO A 141 -18.38 -22.95 -15.26
CA PRO A 141 -18.03 -21.55 -15.54
C PRO A 141 -16.59 -21.29 -16.01
N LEU A 142 -15.65 -22.14 -15.61
CA LEU A 142 -14.25 -22.10 -16.03
C LEU A 142 -14.01 -22.40 -17.51
N THR A 143 -14.82 -23.26 -18.15
CA THR A 143 -14.63 -23.60 -19.57
C THR A 143 -14.85 -22.40 -20.49
N MET A 144 -15.68 -21.45 -20.06
CA MET A 144 -15.89 -20.18 -20.77
C MET A 144 -14.70 -19.23 -20.66
N ILE A 145 -13.93 -19.29 -19.57
CA ILE A 145 -12.70 -18.50 -19.45
C ILE A 145 -11.65 -19.08 -20.39
N ASP A 146 -11.61 -20.40 -20.54
CA ASP A 146 -10.61 -21.09 -21.37
C ASP A 146 -10.78 -20.92 -22.88
N ASP A 147 -12.01 -20.73 -23.36
CA ASP A 147 -12.29 -20.55 -24.78
C ASP A 147 -11.51 -19.35 -25.37
N PRO A 148 -10.65 -19.55 -26.39
CA PRO A 148 -9.94 -18.47 -27.07
C PRO A 148 -10.88 -17.39 -27.62
N SER A 149 -12.09 -17.77 -28.03
CA SER A 149 -13.13 -16.85 -28.54
C SER A 149 -13.67 -15.90 -27.45
N SER A 150 -13.53 -16.27 -26.18
CA SER A 150 -13.97 -15.49 -25.01
C SER A 150 -13.04 -14.33 -24.66
N THR A 151 -11.85 -14.25 -25.24
CA THR A 151 -10.85 -13.20 -24.92
C THR A 151 -11.43 -11.80 -25.09
N SER A 152 -12.26 -11.59 -26.11
CA SER A 152 -12.98 -10.33 -26.34
C SER A 152 -14.02 -10.03 -25.25
N ALA A 153 -14.72 -11.05 -24.75
CA ALA A 153 -15.69 -10.94 -23.67
C ALA A 153 -15.03 -10.69 -22.31
N LEU A 154 -13.90 -11.36 -22.03
CA LEU A 154 -13.12 -11.15 -20.81
C LEU A 154 -12.56 -9.72 -20.73
N LYS A 155 -12.06 -9.19 -21.85
CA LYS A 155 -11.65 -7.78 -21.97
C LYS A 155 -12.82 -6.83 -21.75
N LYS A 156 -13.99 -7.13 -22.35
CA LYS A 156 -15.22 -6.33 -22.16
C LYS A 156 -15.66 -6.27 -20.70
N ASN A 157 -15.44 -7.33 -19.91
CA ASN A 157 -15.81 -7.40 -18.50
C ASN A 157 -14.77 -6.77 -17.55
N LEU A 158 -13.51 -6.67 -17.98
CA LEU A 158 -12.44 -6.02 -17.21
C LEU A 158 -12.68 -4.51 -17.05
N GLN A 159 -13.17 -3.84 -18.09
CA GLN A 159 -13.39 -2.39 -18.07
C GLN A 159 -14.47 -1.98 -17.03
N PRO A 160 -15.66 -2.61 -16.96
CA PRO A 160 -16.61 -2.43 -15.87
C PRO A 160 -16.00 -2.70 -14.49
N ALA A 161 -15.20 -3.76 -14.34
CA ALA A 161 -14.55 -4.08 -13.06
C ALA A 161 -13.63 -2.93 -12.59
N LEU A 162 -12.87 -2.32 -13.50
CA LEU A 162 -12.04 -1.15 -13.20
C LEU A 162 -12.88 0.07 -12.77
N TYR A 163 -14.08 0.28 -13.33
CA TYR A 163 -14.97 1.37 -12.91
C TYR A 163 -15.45 1.22 -11.47
N TYR A 164 -15.57 -0.01 -10.98
CA TYR A 164 -15.95 -0.25 -9.59
C TYR A 164 -14.81 0.02 -8.59
N LEU A 165 -13.58 0.26 -9.04
CA LEU A 165 -12.45 0.54 -8.14
C LEU A 165 -12.31 2.04 -7.83
N LYS A 166 -12.11 2.37 -6.55
CA LYS A 166 -11.84 3.73 -6.07
C LYS A 166 -10.41 3.84 -5.54
N PHE A 167 -9.63 4.68 -6.21
CA PHE A 167 -8.26 5.04 -5.86
C PHE A 167 -8.28 6.36 -5.05
N ARG A 168 -7.89 6.35 -3.77
CA ARG A 168 -7.96 7.54 -2.90
C ARG A 168 -7.00 8.67 -3.30
N SER A 169 -5.77 8.33 -3.70
CA SER A 169 -4.68 9.31 -3.82
C SER A 169 -4.02 9.38 -5.19
N PHE A 170 -4.40 8.52 -6.14
CA PHE A 170 -3.72 8.40 -7.44
C PHE A 170 -4.72 8.24 -8.60
N ARG A 171 -5.36 9.35 -9.02
CA ARG A 171 -6.40 9.32 -10.07
C ARG A 171 -5.85 8.91 -11.45
N ASN A 172 -4.57 9.19 -11.72
CA ASN A 172 -3.91 8.90 -13.00
C ASN A 172 -3.58 7.41 -13.20
N VAL A 173 -3.73 6.60 -12.16
CA VAL A 173 -3.45 5.15 -12.20
C VAL A 173 -4.53 4.43 -12.98
N LEU A 174 -5.79 4.82 -12.76
CA LEU A 174 -6.93 4.23 -13.44
C LEU A 174 -6.90 4.50 -14.95
N SER A 175 -6.46 5.69 -15.40
CA SER A 175 -6.34 5.97 -16.83
C SER A 175 -5.23 5.16 -17.48
N LYS A 176 -4.05 5.06 -16.85
CA LYS A 176 -2.95 4.22 -17.35
C LYS A 176 -3.32 2.74 -17.44
N ILE A 177 -3.95 2.20 -16.39
CA ILE A 177 -4.38 0.80 -16.37
C ILE A 177 -5.39 0.56 -17.50
N LYS A 178 -6.36 1.47 -17.71
CA LYS A 178 -7.31 1.37 -18.82
C LYS A 178 -6.62 1.36 -20.19
N HIS A 179 -5.71 2.30 -20.45
CA HIS A 179 -4.97 2.36 -21.71
C HIS A 179 -4.06 1.14 -21.94
N GLY A 180 -3.44 0.61 -20.88
CA GLY A 180 -2.58 -0.57 -20.99
C GLY A 180 -3.31 -1.83 -21.47
N PHE A 181 -4.61 -1.97 -21.20
CA PHE A 181 -5.40 -3.15 -21.62
C PHE A 181 -6.04 -3.03 -23.00
N ASP A 182 -6.16 -1.81 -23.53
CA ASP A 182 -6.75 -1.54 -24.84
C ASP A 182 -5.73 -1.72 -25.98
N ASP A 183 -4.44 -1.46 -25.72
CA ASP A 183 -3.34 -1.65 -26.67
C ASP A 183 -2.57 -2.95 -26.43
N SER A 184 -1.83 -3.44 -27.45
CA SER A 184 -0.93 -4.60 -27.43
C SER A 184 0.28 -4.48 -26.46
N THR A 185 0.17 -3.64 -25.43
CA THR A 185 1.25 -3.26 -24.51
C THR A 185 1.34 -4.18 -23.28
N VAL A 186 0.24 -4.77 -22.82
CA VAL A 186 0.29 -5.80 -21.76
C VAL A 186 0.88 -7.09 -22.33
N SER A 187 2.04 -7.50 -21.81
CA SER A 187 2.66 -8.79 -22.16
C SER A 187 1.68 -9.94 -21.97
N GLU A 188 1.68 -10.88 -22.91
CA GLU A 188 0.89 -12.11 -22.86
C GLU A 188 1.02 -12.85 -21.51
N SER A 189 2.22 -12.81 -20.92
CA SER A 189 2.51 -13.38 -19.59
C SER A 189 1.64 -12.80 -18.46
N VAL A 190 1.42 -11.47 -18.46
CA VAL A 190 0.57 -10.78 -17.49
C VAL A 190 -0.89 -11.13 -17.72
N HIS A 191 -1.33 -11.16 -18.98
CA HIS A 191 -2.70 -11.54 -19.33
C HIS A 191 -3.01 -12.98 -18.88
N ASN A 192 -2.09 -13.91 -19.12
CA ASN A 192 -2.22 -15.30 -18.72
C ASN A 192 -2.26 -15.46 -17.20
N MET A 193 -1.39 -14.75 -16.46
CA MET A 193 -1.44 -14.74 -14.99
C MET A 193 -2.78 -14.19 -14.48
N MET A 194 -3.25 -13.07 -15.01
CA MET A 194 -4.55 -12.49 -14.64
C MET A 194 -5.72 -13.43 -14.94
N LYS A 195 -5.69 -14.11 -16.09
CA LYS A 195 -6.68 -15.10 -16.50
C LYS A 195 -6.67 -16.32 -15.58
N GLU A 196 -5.49 -16.85 -15.23
CA GLU A 196 -5.34 -17.93 -14.24
C GLU A 196 -5.91 -17.51 -12.88
N ARG A 197 -5.62 -16.28 -12.41
CA ARG A 197 -6.19 -15.78 -11.15
C ARG A 197 -7.70 -15.61 -11.20
N LEU A 198 -8.25 -15.12 -12.30
CA LEU A 198 -9.70 -15.02 -12.49
C LEU A 198 -10.37 -16.39 -12.36
N LYS A 199 -9.83 -17.41 -13.03
CA LYS A 199 -10.35 -18.79 -12.91
C LYS A 199 -10.41 -19.24 -11.47
N GLN A 200 -9.34 -19.04 -10.72
CA GLN A 200 -9.28 -19.48 -9.32
C GLN A 200 -10.33 -18.79 -8.45
N VAL A 201 -10.58 -17.50 -8.70
CA VAL A 201 -11.62 -16.76 -7.99
C VAL A 201 -13.01 -17.25 -8.38
N VAL A 202 -13.27 -17.42 -9.67
CA VAL A 202 -14.57 -17.91 -10.17
C VAL A 202 -14.85 -19.32 -9.68
N ASP A 203 -13.84 -20.20 -9.67
CA ASP A 203 -13.92 -21.55 -9.10
C ASP A 203 -14.28 -21.50 -7.61
N GLY A 204 -13.60 -20.65 -6.83
CA GLY A 204 -13.90 -20.44 -5.41
C GLY A 204 -15.31 -19.89 -5.15
N MET A 205 -15.79 -18.95 -5.99
CA MET A 205 -17.16 -18.39 -5.89
C MET A 205 -18.25 -19.40 -6.23
N THR A 206 -17.92 -20.37 -7.07
CA THR A 206 -18.86 -21.37 -7.58
C THR A 206 -18.73 -22.71 -6.86
N VAL A 207 -17.69 -22.91 -6.05
CA VAL A 207 -17.43 -24.16 -5.31
C VAL A 207 -17.42 -25.37 -6.25
N GLY A 208 -16.95 -25.18 -7.49
CA GLY A 208 -16.97 -26.20 -8.55
C GLY A 208 -18.38 -26.57 -9.05
N ASP A 209 -19.43 -25.83 -8.69
CA ASP A 209 -20.78 -26.06 -9.19
C ASP A 209 -20.91 -25.77 -10.69
N THR A 210 -21.70 -26.59 -11.37
CA THR A 210 -22.16 -26.30 -12.73
C THR A 210 -23.09 -25.10 -12.76
N PHE A 211 -23.23 -24.46 -13.92
CA PHE A 211 -24.22 -23.39 -14.10
C PHE A 211 -25.62 -23.81 -13.67
N HIS A 212 -26.02 -25.05 -14.00
CA HIS A 212 -27.30 -25.61 -13.56
C HIS A 212 -27.48 -25.53 -12.03
N ASN A 213 -26.46 -25.91 -11.27
CA ASN A 213 -26.49 -25.84 -9.81
C ASN A 213 -26.49 -24.39 -9.29
N ILE A 214 -25.74 -23.49 -9.92
CA ILE A 214 -25.71 -22.06 -9.56
C ILE A 214 -27.10 -21.43 -9.74
N PHE A 215 -27.74 -21.67 -10.89
CA PHE A 215 -29.08 -21.16 -11.17
C PHE A 215 -30.14 -21.77 -10.24
N LYS A 216 -30.00 -23.05 -9.89
CA LYS A 216 -30.90 -23.78 -8.98
C LYS A 216 -30.76 -23.31 -7.53
N LYS A 217 -29.52 -23.25 -6.99
CA LYS A 217 -29.23 -22.87 -5.59
C LYS A 217 -29.63 -21.42 -5.27
N LYS A 218 -29.44 -20.50 -6.21
CA LYS A 218 -29.80 -19.08 -6.00
C LYS A 218 -31.28 -18.76 -6.30
N ASN A 219 -32.13 -19.77 -6.55
CA ASN A 219 -33.52 -19.59 -7.00
C ASN A 219 -33.64 -18.62 -8.21
N LEU A 220 -32.61 -18.53 -9.05
CA LEU A 220 -32.52 -17.53 -10.12
C LEU A 220 -33.51 -17.81 -11.25
N TYR A 221 -33.90 -19.08 -11.44
CA TYR A 221 -34.99 -19.45 -12.35
C TYR A 221 -36.32 -18.78 -12.00
N LYS A 222 -36.57 -18.48 -10.71
CA LYS A 222 -37.75 -17.70 -10.28
C LYS A 222 -37.58 -16.19 -10.45
N LYS A 223 -36.36 -15.68 -10.69
CA LYS A 223 -36.09 -14.26 -10.99
C LYS A 223 -36.09 -13.93 -12.50
N LEU A 224 -36.39 -14.91 -13.35
CA LEU A 224 -36.88 -14.65 -14.72
C LEU A 224 -38.33 -14.10 -14.70
N LEU A 225 -38.96 -13.99 -13.52
CA LEU A 225 -40.16 -13.17 -13.36
C LEU A 225 -39.85 -11.70 -13.71
N PRO A 226 -40.84 -11.00 -14.29
CA PRO A 226 -40.65 -9.70 -14.94
C PRO A 226 -39.86 -8.73 -14.05
N TYR A 227 -38.84 -8.09 -14.63
CA TYR A 227 -38.32 -6.84 -14.07
C TYR A 227 -39.51 -5.91 -13.80
N LYS A 228 -39.41 -5.02 -12.79
CA LYS A 228 -40.44 -4.02 -12.45
C LYS A 228 -40.95 -3.17 -13.63
N ASN A 229 -40.27 -3.22 -14.79
CA ASN A 229 -40.59 -2.51 -16.02
C ASN A 229 -41.15 -3.41 -17.15
N GLY A 230 -41.52 -4.67 -16.88
CA GLY A 230 -42.19 -5.55 -17.87
C GLY A 230 -41.31 -6.09 -19.01
N GLN A 231 -40.02 -5.76 -19.06
CA GLN A 231 -39.08 -6.36 -20.04
C GLN A 231 -38.62 -7.74 -19.58
N GLN A 232 -38.95 -8.77 -20.35
CA GLN A 232 -38.31 -10.09 -20.28
C GLN A 232 -37.17 -10.15 -21.31
N CYS A 233 -36.01 -10.62 -20.86
CA CYS A 233 -34.86 -10.92 -21.72
C CYS A 233 -34.89 -12.40 -22.12
N SER A 234 -34.29 -12.75 -23.26
CA SER A 234 -34.09 -14.15 -23.61
C SER A 234 -33.25 -14.88 -22.57
N PHE A 235 -33.41 -16.19 -22.46
CA PHE A 235 -32.58 -17.02 -21.58
C PHE A 235 -31.09 -16.84 -21.90
N VAL A 236 -30.72 -16.75 -23.19
CA VAL A 236 -29.34 -16.48 -23.62
C VAL A 236 -28.82 -15.14 -23.10
N GLN A 237 -29.63 -14.07 -23.18
CA GLN A 237 -29.25 -12.75 -22.67
C GLN A 237 -29.11 -12.74 -21.14
N TYR A 238 -30.05 -13.37 -20.44
CA TYR A 238 -30.00 -13.48 -18.99
C TYR A 238 -28.80 -14.29 -18.52
N TYR A 239 -28.53 -15.41 -19.17
CA TYR A 239 -27.35 -16.22 -18.93
C TYR A 239 -26.06 -15.39 -19.11
N LYS A 240 -25.94 -14.70 -20.25
CA LYS A 240 -24.79 -13.84 -20.54
C LYS A 240 -24.59 -12.79 -19.45
N HIS A 241 -25.67 -12.17 -18.98
CA HIS A 241 -25.62 -11.22 -17.87
C HIS A 241 -25.09 -11.86 -16.57
N VAL A 242 -25.53 -13.07 -16.23
CA VAL A 242 -25.03 -13.79 -15.04
C VAL A 242 -23.56 -14.14 -15.16
N VAL A 243 -23.12 -14.61 -16.33
CA VAL A 243 -21.70 -14.88 -16.60
C VAL A 243 -20.87 -13.60 -16.54
N ASP A 244 -21.31 -12.54 -17.21
CA ASP A 244 -20.63 -11.25 -17.20
C ASP A 244 -20.54 -10.70 -15.77
N SER A 245 -21.61 -10.83 -14.97
CA SER A 245 -21.61 -10.44 -13.55
C SER A 245 -20.61 -11.22 -12.71
N LEU A 246 -20.51 -12.55 -12.92
CA LEU A 246 -19.53 -13.40 -12.23
C LEU A 246 -18.10 -13.04 -12.64
N ALA A 247 -17.86 -12.83 -13.93
CA ALA A 247 -16.56 -12.42 -14.46
C ALA A 247 -16.15 -11.03 -13.95
N ILE A 248 -17.06 -10.05 -13.93
CA ILE A 248 -16.82 -8.71 -13.37
C ILE A 248 -16.44 -8.81 -11.89
N ARG A 249 -17.20 -9.59 -11.10
CA ARG A 249 -16.89 -9.77 -9.68
C ARG A 249 -15.52 -10.44 -9.48
N GLY A 250 -15.24 -11.49 -10.24
CA GLY A 250 -13.94 -12.15 -10.21
C GLY A 250 -12.80 -11.19 -10.57
N TRP A 251 -13.01 -10.36 -11.59
CA TRP A 251 -12.05 -9.32 -11.98
C TRP A 251 -11.82 -8.29 -10.89
N ILE A 252 -12.87 -7.85 -10.20
CA ILE A 252 -12.74 -6.90 -9.07
C ILE A 252 -11.83 -7.49 -7.99
N GLU A 253 -12.05 -8.74 -7.59
CA GLU A 253 -11.23 -9.39 -6.55
C GLU A 253 -9.77 -9.57 -6.98
N VAL A 254 -9.52 -9.97 -8.23
CA VAL A 254 -8.16 -10.04 -8.78
C VAL A 254 -7.51 -8.65 -8.81
N LEU A 255 -8.20 -7.65 -9.33
CA LEU A 255 -7.67 -6.29 -9.47
C LEU A 255 -7.43 -5.62 -8.10
N LEU A 256 -8.23 -5.90 -7.09
CA LEU A 256 -8.02 -5.33 -5.74
C LEU A 256 -6.65 -5.69 -5.18
N VAL A 257 -6.19 -6.92 -5.42
CA VAL A 257 -4.89 -7.39 -4.95
C VAL A 257 -3.77 -6.91 -5.87
N LEU A 258 -3.96 -6.98 -7.20
CA LEU A 258 -2.93 -6.54 -8.14
C LEU A 258 -2.71 -5.01 -8.12
N CYS A 259 -3.74 -4.23 -7.79
CA CYS A 259 -3.65 -2.78 -7.68
C CYS A 259 -3.28 -2.29 -6.28
N GLU A 260 -3.12 -3.18 -5.28
CA GLU A 260 -2.63 -2.78 -3.96
C GLU A 260 -1.30 -2.06 -4.11
N ASN A 261 -1.14 -0.91 -3.43
CA ASN A 261 0.03 -0.03 -3.52
C ASN A 261 0.49 0.28 -4.97
N CYS A 262 -0.41 0.22 -5.95
CA CYS A 262 -0.13 0.40 -7.38
C CYS A 262 0.83 -0.63 -8.03
N TYR A 263 0.88 -1.89 -7.55
CA TYR A 263 1.77 -2.91 -8.13
C TYR A 263 1.54 -3.16 -9.62
N LEU A 264 0.27 -3.22 -10.07
CA LEU A 264 -0.05 -3.40 -11.48
C LEU A 264 0.48 -2.23 -12.34
N GLU A 265 0.35 -0.99 -11.89
CA GLU A 265 0.92 0.17 -12.61
C GLU A 265 2.46 0.06 -12.66
N ALA A 266 3.10 -0.26 -11.54
CA ALA A 266 4.55 -0.42 -11.48
C ALA A 266 5.07 -1.49 -12.46
N ALA A 267 4.31 -2.58 -12.62
CA ALA A 267 4.62 -3.64 -13.58
C ALA A 267 4.46 -3.17 -15.04
N LEU A 268 3.40 -2.40 -15.33
CA LEU A 268 3.14 -1.84 -16.67
C LEU A 268 4.18 -0.77 -17.05
N ASP A 269 4.57 0.11 -16.12
CA ASP A 269 5.64 1.09 -16.35
C ASP A 269 7.01 0.38 -16.54
N SER A 270 7.15 -0.83 -15.98
CA SER A 270 8.36 -1.66 -16.07
C SER A 270 8.38 -2.61 -17.28
N LEU A 271 7.50 -2.45 -18.28
CA LEU A 271 7.47 -3.30 -19.49
C LEU A 271 8.81 -3.37 -20.25
N LYS A 272 9.71 -2.39 -20.05
CA LYS A 272 11.07 -2.37 -20.61
C LYS A 272 12.09 -3.21 -19.81
N LYS A 273 11.75 -3.67 -18.59
CA LYS A 273 12.64 -4.38 -17.67
C LYS A 273 12.14 -5.82 -17.45
N SER A 274 12.79 -6.78 -18.08
CA SER A 274 12.36 -8.20 -18.08
C SER A 274 12.24 -8.80 -16.67
N ILE A 275 13.11 -8.43 -15.73
CA ILE A 275 13.14 -9.05 -14.40
C ILE A 275 11.97 -8.65 -13.50
N LEU A 276 11.61 -7.36 -13.44
CA LEU A 276 10.50 -6.90 -12.59
C LEU A 276 9.16 -7.46 -13.09
N LEU A 277 8.97 -7.51 -14.42
CA LEU A 277 7.78 -8.14 -14.99
C LEU A 277 7.72 -9.63 -14.64
N SER A 278 8.85 -10.34 -14.71
CA SER A 278 8.94 -11.76 -14.34
C SER A 278 8.62 -12.00 -12.87
N ILE A 279 9.13 -11.14 -11.96
CA ILE A 279 8.81 -11.18 -10.53
C ILE A 279 7.31 -10.93 -10.32
N PHE A 280 6.74 -9.92 -10.98
CA PHE A 280 5.31 -9.62 -10.89
C PHE A 280 4.44 -10.80 -11.33
N VAL A 281 4.72 -11.38 -12.50
CA VAL A 281 3.96 -12.52 -13.05
C VAL A 281 4.09 -13.74 -12.13
N SER A 282 5.32 -14.11 -11.74
CA SER A 282 5.57 -15.30 -10.91
C SER A 282 4.96 -15.16 -9.52
N SER A 283 5.05 -13.97 -8.92
CA SER A 283 4.42 -13.66 -7.63
C SER A 283 2.90 -13.67 -7.74
N GLY A 284 2.34 -13.05 -8.77
CA GLY A 284 0.90 -12.99 -9.01
C GLY A 284 0.27 -14.37 -9.20
N LYS A 285 0.98 -15.32 -9.82
CA LYS A 285 0.52 -16.72 -9.95
C LYS A 285 0.47 -17.47 -8.62
N ASN A 286 1.35 -17.12 -7.67
CA ASN A 286 1.42 -17.81 -6.38
C ASN A 286 0.28 -17.37 -5.44
N LYS A 287 -0.72 -18.24 -5.26
CA LYS A 287 -1.90 -17.97 -4.42
C LYS A 287 -1.59 -17.79 -2.94
N GLN A 288 -0.57 -18.47 -2.43
CA GLN A 288 -0.19 -18.38 -1.02
C GLN A 288 0.53 -17.07 -0.73
N PHE A 289 1.33 -16.60 -1.69
CA PHE A 289 2.12 -15.37 -1.55
C PHE A 289 1.29 -14.10 -1.83
N VAL A 290 0.44 -14.15 -2.84
CA VAL A 290 -0.52 -13.09 -3.20
C VAL A 290 -1.93 -13.65 -3.02
N PRO A 291 -2.45 -13.67 -1.77
CA PRO A 291 -3.77 -14.21 -1.49
C PRO A 291 -4.87 -13.26 -1.97
N ILE A 292 -5.94 -13.82 -2.54
CA ILE A 292 -7.17 -13.07 -2.79
C ILE A 292 -8.07 -13.30 -1.57
N SER A 293 -8.33 -12.24 -0.82
CA SER A 293 -9.27 -12.30 0.28
C SER A 293 -10.68 -12.14 -0.27
N HIS A 294 -11.51 -13.16 -0.09
CA HIS A 294 -12.94 -13.06 -0.33
C HIS A 294 -13.52 -12.19 0.79
N HIS A 295 -13.65 -10.89 0.57
CA HIS A 295 -14.32 -10.04 1.53
C HIS A 295 -15.78 -10.49 1.65
N GLU A 296 -16.17 -10.94 2.85
CA GLU A 296 -17.58 -11.08 3.22
C GLU A 296 -18.21 -9.69 3.14
N TYR A 297 -19.18 -9.58 2.23
CA TYR A 297 -19.82 -8.33 1.86
C TYR A 297 -20.65 -7.75 3.01
N ILE A 298 -20.45 -6.47 3.32
CA ILE A 298 -21.55 -5.58 3.66
C ILE A 298 -21.60 -4.55 2.53
N PRO A 299 -22.59 -4.62 1.62
CA PRO A 299 -22.82 -3.55 0.67
C PRO A 299 -23.18 -2.29 1.47
N ASP A 300 -22.27 -1.32 1.48
CA ASP A 300 -22.58 0.01 1.99
C ASP A 300 -23.62 0.63 1.03
N LYS A 301 -24.74 1.10 1.58
CA LYS A 301 -25.98 1.29 0.82
C LYS A 301 -25.93 2.43 -0.20
N ASP A 302 -24.89 3.27 -0.18
CA ASP A 302 -24.95 4.54 -0.91
C ASP A 302 -23.88 4.78 -1.98
N LEU A 303 -22.79 4.00 -2.11
CA LEU A 303 -21.84 4.14 -3.23
C LEU A 303 -21.10 2.82 -3.54
N HIS A 304 -21.42 2.20 -4.68
CA HIS A 304 -20.96 0.87 -5.14
C HIS A 304 -19.46 0.74 -5.51
N PHE A 305 -18.52 1.44 -4.85
CA PHE A 305 -17.10 1.38 -5.20
C PHE A 305 -16.24 0.62 -4.19
N PHE A 306 -15.30 -0.20 -4.68
CA PHE A 306 -14.31 -0.92 -3.89
C PHE A 306 -13.06 -0.06 -3.71
N LYS A 307 -12.73 0.25 -2.46
CA LYS A 307 -11.54 1.05 -2.13
C LYS A 307 -10.30 0.16 -2.23
N VAL A 308 -9.39 0.49 -3.15
CA VAL A 308 -8.10 -0.19 -3.26
C VAL A 308 -7.22 0.22 -2.08
N LYS A 309 -6.58 -0.75 -1.42
CA LYS A 309 -5.63 -0.49 -0.34
C LYS A 309 -4.36 0.12 -0.92
N MET A 310 -4.00 1.33 -0.48
CA MET A 310 -2.81 2.03 -0.94
C MET A 310 -2.22 2.82 0.21
N LEU A 311 -1.01 2.46 0.61
CA LEU A 311 -0.19 3.18 1.57
C LEU A 311 0.86 4.03 0.86
N TYR A 312 1.36 3.56 -0.28
CA TYR A 312 2.36 4.22 -1.10
C TYR A 312 2.20 3.79 -2.57
N LYS A 313 2.89 4.51 -3.47
CA LYS A 313 3.04 4.09 -4.86
C LYS A 313 4.30 3.25 -5.02
N ALA A 314 4.13 1.97 -5.28
CA ALA A 314 5.21 1.02 -5.42
C ALA A 314 6.03 1.26 -6.70
N GLN A 315 7.32 0.93 -6.62
CA GLN A 315 8.25 0.84 -7.75
C GLN A 315 8.69 -0.60 -7.99
N PHE A 316 8.53 -1.47 -7.00
CA PHE A 316 8.88 -2.87 -7.04
C PHE A 316 7.64 -3.76 -6.86
N PRO A 317 7.43 -4.80 -7.70
CA PRO A 317 6.29 -5.70 -7.61
C PRO A 317 6.15 -6.38 -6.26
N PHE A 318 4.99 -6.24 -5.62
CA PHE A 318 4.64 -6.92 -4.37
C PHE A 318 5.68 -6.75 -3.25
N SER A 319 6.38 -5.61 -3.22
CA SER A 319 7.44 -5.33 -2.25
C SER A 319 7.00 -5.54 -0.80
N TRP A 320 5.76 -5.18 -0.45
CA TRP A 320 5.23 -5.38 0.89
C TRP A 320 4.96 -6.86 1.21
N ASN A 321 4.52 -7.65 0.25
CA ASN A 321 4.31 -9.10 0.43
C ASN A 321 5.65 -9.80 0.69
N PHE A 322 6.70 -9.43 -0.07
CA PHE A 322 8.04 -9.95 0.15
C PHE A 322 8.56 -9.56 1.54
N HIS A 323 8.47 -8.28 1.90
CA HIS A 323 8.87 -7.83 3.23
C HIS A 323 8.12 -8.57 4.35
N THR A 324 6.80 -8.74 4.23
CA THR A 324 6.00 -9.49 5.22
C THR A 324 6.44 -10.96 5.31
N TRP A 325 6.83 -11.56 4.18
CA TRP A 325 7.36 -12.92 4.16
C TRP A 325 8.74 -12.99 4.85
N PHE A 326 9.67 -12.09 4.53
CA PHE A 326 10.99 -12.02 5.16
C PHE A 326 10.90 -11.73 6.67
N ALA A 327 10.01 -10.83 7.07
CA ALA A 327 9.76 -10.53 8.48
C ALA A 327 9.36 -11.78 9.27
N LYS A 328 8.53 -12.67 8.69
CA LYS A 328 8.19 -13.96 9.32
C LYS A 328 9.38 -14.89 9.44
N GLN A 329 10.27 -14.92 8.44
CA GLN A 329 11.52 -15.71 8.53
C GLN A 329 12.49 -15.15 9.58
N ASN A 330 12.42 -13.84 9.82
CA ASN A 330 13.26 -13.16 10.81
C ASN A 330 12.76 -13.23 12.26
N GLN A 331 11.61 -13.87 12.54
CA GLN A 331 11.03 -13.97 13.90
C GLN A 331 11.65 -15.07 14.81
N GLY A 332 12.76 -15.69 14.43
CA GLY A 332 13.48 -16.62 15.32
C GLY A 332 14.18 -15.93 16.50
N ASP A 333 14.07 -16.54 17.70
CA ASP A 333 14.61 -16.08 18.99
C ASP A 333 16.10 -15.68 18.91
N HIS A 334 16.41 -14.38 18.92
CA HIS A 334 17.75 -13.92 19.25
C HIS A 334 17.78 -12.61 20.03
N SER A 335 18.71 -12.60 20.99
CA SER A 335 19.15 -11.45 21.77
C SER A 335 19.66 -10.33 20.84
N PRO A 336 19.25 -9.06 21.05
CA PRO A 336 19.56 -7.95 20.15
C PRO A 336 21.04 -7.53 20.09
N TRP A 337 21.96 -8.23 20.77
CA TRP A 337 23.36 -7.80 20.89
C TRP A 337 24.34 -8.97 21.11
N SER A 338 24.50 -9.89 20.15
CA SER A 338 25.73 -10.70 20.13
C SER A 338 26.90 -9.84 19.62
N GLU A 339 28.05 -9.95 20.28
CA GLU A 339 29.18 -9.01 20.18
C GLU A 339 29.97 -9.07 18.85
N SER A 340 29.56 -9.87 17.86
CA SER A 340 30.30 -10.02 16.60
C SER A 340 29.43 -9.81 15.36
N ASP A 341 29.84 -8.95 14.42
CA ASP A 341 29.09 -8.73 13.16
C ASP A 341 28.93 -10.00 12.30
N ASN A 342 29.63 -11.09 12.63
CA ASN A 342 29.57 -12.41 11.98
C ASN A 342 28.17 -13.04 11.95
N TRP A 343 27.30 -12.77 12.94
CA TRP A 343 25.94 -13.34 12.91
C TRP A 343 25.06 -12.73 11.81
N ILE A 344 25.34 -11.48 11.39
CA ILE A 344 24.62 -10.83 10.28
C ILE A 344 24.93 -11.56 8.97
N HIS A 345 26.20 -11.92 8.75
CA HIS A 345 26.60 -12.73 7.60
C HIS A 345 25.86 -14.07 7.58
N GLU A 346 25.82 -14.77 8.71
CA GLU A 346 25.10 -16.05 8.82
C GLU A 346 23.60 -15.88 8.53
N ARG A 347 22.98 -14.80 9.04
CA ARG A 347 21.56 -14.49 8.82
C ARG A 347 21.27 -14.27 7.33
N VAL A 348 22.11 -13.48 6.65
CA VAL A 348 21.97 -13.22 5.21
C VAL A 348 22.11 -14.52 4.43
N SER A 349 23.13 -15.32 4.70
CA SER A 349 23.32 -16.63 4.04
C SER A 349 22.16 -17.60 4.30
N ASN A 350 21.59 -17.60 5.51
CA ASN A 350 20.44 -18.42 5.84
C ASN A 350 19.18 -17.95 5.08
N LEU A 351 18.93 -16.65 5.01
CA LEU A 351 17.83 -16.11 4.22
C LEU A 351 18.00 -16.40 2.74
N GLU A 352 19.21 -16.30 2.18
CA GLU A 352 19.49 -16.67 0.79
C GLU A 352 19.17 -18.14 0.51
N LYS A 353 19.55 -19.05 1.41
CA LYS A 353 19.21 -20.49 1.30
C LYS A 353 17.70 -20.71 1.34
N VAL A 354 17.00 -20.12 2.31
CA VAL A 354 15.54 -20.26 2.44
C VAL A 354 14.84 -19.69 1.21
N MET A 355 15.25 -18.50 0.77
CA MET A 355 14.73 -17.85 -0.43
C MET A 355 14.91 -18.74 -1.68
N ASN A 356 16.09 -19.34 -1.87
CA ASN A 356 16.36 -20.25 -2.99
C ASN A 356 15.47 -21.51 -2.96
N SER A 357 15.14 -22.02 -1.77
CA SER A 357 14.25 -23.17 -1.61
C SER A 357 12.76 -22.84 -1.74
N SER A 358 12.37 -21.56 -1.76
CA SER A 358 10.97 -21.11 -1.68
C SER A 358 10.27 -20.96 -3.04
N GLY A 359 10.94 -21.33 -4.14
CA GLY A 359 10.35 -21.35 -5.48
C GLY A 359 10.47 -20.05 -6.28
N GLU A 360 9.72 -19.97 -7.38
CA GLU A 360 10.03 -19.07 -8.50
C GLU A 360 9.76 -17.56 -8.33
N PRO A 361 8.97 -17.02 -7.36
CA PRO A 361 9.08 -15.57 -7.15
C PRO A 361 10.37 -15.20 -6.39
N PHE A 362 10.87 -16.10 -5.52
CA PHE A 362 11.99 -15.84 -4.62
C PHE A 362 13.36 -16.05 -5.30
N SER A 363 13.49 -17.08 -6.13
CA SER A 363 14.74 -17.30 -6.89
C SER A 363 15.07 -16.16 -7.85
N LEU A 364 14.05 -15.46 -8.37
CA LEU A 364 14.20 -14.28 -9.22
C LEU A 364 14.78 -13.07 -8.47
N LEU A 365 14.60 -12.98 -7.15
CA LEU A 365 15.14 -11.88 -6.34
C LEU A 365 16.68 -11.84 -6.34
N ASN A 366 17.34 -13.00 -6.51
CA ASN A 366 18.81 -13.05 -6.65
C ASN A 366 19.32 -12.39 -7.94
N LYS A 367 18.45 -12.28 -8.95
CA LYS A 367 18.79 -11.65 -10.23
C LYS A 367 18.62 -10.14 -10.19
N CYS A 368 18.10 -9.57 -9.09
CA CYS A 368 17.98 -8.13 -8.93
C CYS A 368 19.37 -7.46 -8.90
N GLU A 369 19.49 -6.34 -9.60
CA GLU A 369 20.64 -5.48 -9.50
C GLU A 369 20.39 -4.37 -8.47
N GLU A 370 21.42 -3.55 -8.21
CA GLU A 370 21.35 -2.48 -7.23
C GLU A 370 20.18 -1.52 -7.48
N ARG A 371 19.79 -1.32 -8.74
CA ARG A 371 18.64 -0.48 -9.12
C ARG A 371 17.31 -1.07 -8.66
N GLU A 372 17.09 -2.37 -8.85
CA GLU A 372 15.87 -3.07 -8.41
C GLU A 372 15.85 -3.16 -6.88
N CYS A 373 17.00 -3.45 -6.26
CA CYS A 373 17.17 -3.41 -4.81
C CYS A 373 16.85 -2.01 -4.24
N ALA A 374 17.22 -0.93 -4.93
CA ALA A 374 16.89 0.44 -4.55
C ALA A 374 15.37 0.72 -4.65
N MET A 375 14.70 0.20 -5.68
CA MET A 375 13.23 0.29 -5.81
C MET A 375 12.54 -0.44 -4.66
N TYR A 376 12.96 -1.67 -4.40
CA TYR A 376 12.47 -2.48 -3.28
C TYR A 376 12.64 -1.77 -1.93
N THR A 377 13.86 -1.32 -1.63
CA THR A 377 14.18 -0.67 -0.35
C THR A 377 13.33 0.56 -0.09
N LYS A 378 13.13 1.41 -1.11
CA LYS A 378 12.28 2.61 -0.99
C LYS A 378 10.83 2.26 -0.70
N ASP A 379 10.30 1.24 -1.36
CA ASP A 379 8.93 0.78 -1.13
C ASP A 379 8.75 0.23 0.29
N VAL A 380 9.71 -0.57 0.77
CA VAL A 380 9.66 -1.12 2.13
C VAL A 380 9.79 -0.02 3.18
N ILE A 381 10.70 0.95 2.97
CA ILE A 381 10.81 2.13 3.86
C ILE A 381 9.47 2.88 3.93
N ARG A 382 8.82 3.13 2.78
CA ARG A 382 7.50 3.78 2.74
C ARG A 382 6.43 2.97 3.48
N GLY A 383 6.43 1.65 3.36
CA GLY A 383 5.49 0.79 4.08
C GLY A 383 5.73 0.76 5.59
N MET A 384 6.98 0.49 6.01
CA MET A 384 7.38 0.35 7.42
C MET A 384 7.25 1.66 8.19
N PHE A 385 7.65 2.78 7.57
CA PHE A 385 7.81 4.07 8.24
C PHE A 385 6.84 5.13 7.70
N HIS A 386 5.66 4.71 7.23
CA HIS A 386 4.61 5.60 6.71
C HIS A 386 4.17 6.71 7.66
N ARG A 387 4.50 6.63 8.96
CA ARG A 387 4.24 7.69 9.94
C ARG A 387 5.13 8.93 9.75
N TYR A 388 6.34 8.75 9.23
CA TYR A 388 7.33 9.81 9.03
C TYR A 388 7.39 10.31 7.58
N ILE A 389 6.74 9.61 6.65
CA ILE A 389 6.87 9.81 5.21
C ILE A 389 5.51 10.22 4.66
N SER A 390 5.49 11.29 3.86
CA SER A 390 4.28 11.70 3.17
C SER A 390 3.89 10.68 2.09
N VAL A 391 2.59 10.44 1.94
CA VAL A 391 2.02 9.58 0.88
C VAL A 391 2.21 10.20 -0.51
N GLN A 392 2.56 11.50 -0.60
CA GLN A 392 2.77 12.20 -1.87
C GLN A 392 4.07 11.78 -2.56
N GLU A 393 4.07 11.75 -3.90
CA GLU A 393 5.20 11.25 -4.72
C GLU A 393 6.50 12.09 -4.58
N ASN A 394 6.41 13.32 -4.06
CA ASN A 394 7.53 14.27 -4.00
C ASN A 394 8.39 14.17 -2.73
N ASP A 395 8.10 13.25 -1.82
CA ASP A 395 8.93 13.06 -0.62
C ASP A 395 10.26 12.38 -0.98
N ASP A 396 11.36 13.08 -0.72
CA ASP A 396 12.73 12.66 -0.98
C ASP A 396 13.33 11.83 0.16
N ALA A 397 12.71 11.82 1.35
CA ALA A 397 13.19 11.09 2.51
C ALA A 397 13.41 9.58 2.25
N PRO A 398 12.51 8.84 1.55
CA PRO A 398 12.76 7.44 1.23
C PRO A 398 14.01 7.22 0.38
N ASP A 399 14.36 8.15 -0.50
CA ASP A 399 15.53 8.02 -1.38
C ASP A 399 16.84 8.29 -0.61
N ILE A 400 16.82 9.27 0.30
CA ILE A 400 17.94 9.52 1.22
C ILE A 400 18.15 8.32 2.14
N VAL A 401 17.09 7.80 2.75
CA VAL A 401 17.17 6.70 3.71
C VAL A 401 17.57 5.40 3.04
N LYS A 402 17.14 5.16 1.80
CA LYS A 402 17.66 4.05 0.98
C LYS A 402 19.19 4.14 0.81
N ASN A 403 19.75 5.33 0.60
CA ASN A 403 21.21 5.47 0.54
C ASN A 403 21.86 5.14 1.90
N ILE A 404 21.25 5.59 3.00
CA ILE A 404 21.72 5.29 4.36
C ILE A 404 21.71 3.78 4.63
N VAL A 405 20.64 3.06 4.27
CA VAL A 405 20.57 1.59 4.37
C VAL A 405 21.70 0.93 3.58
N PHE A 406 22.01 1.42 2.37
CA PHE A 406 23.10 0.89 1.56
C PHE A 406 24.47 1.19 2.18
N LEU A 407 24.67 2.36 2.79
CA LEU A 407 25.89 2.68 3.53
C LEU A 407 26.06 1.77 4.74
N ILE A 408 25.01 1.58 5.55
CA ILE A 408 25.02 0.66 6.71
C ILE A 408 25.36 -0.76 6.24
N SER A 409 24.77 -1.21 5.14
CA SER A 409 25.06 -2.52 4.54
C SER A 409 26.54 -2.67 4.18
N LYS A 410 27.13 -1.64 3.55
CA LYS A 410 28.55 -1.63 3.16
C LYS A 410 29.50 -1.56 4.36
N ILE A 411 29.12 -0.85 5.44
CA ILE A 411 29.91 -0.74 6.68
C ILE A 411 29.95 -2.09 7.41
N ILE A 412 28.84 -2.81 7.46
CA ILE A 412 28.80 -4.10 8.18
C ILE A 412 29.57 -5.19 7.44
N PHE A 413 29.63 -5.13 6.10
CA PHE A 413 30.26 -6.15 5.26
C PHE A 413 31.64 -5.73 4.70
N GLU A 414 32.37 -4.84 5.37
CA GLU A 414 33.59 -4.13 4.95
C GLU A 414 34.68 -4.97 4.22
N LYS A 415 34.75 -6.30 4.38
CA LYS A 415 35.76 -7.18 3.77
C LYS A 415 35.28 -8.10 2.64
N ASP A 416 34.00 -8.47 2.63
CA ASP A 416 33.42 -9.44 1.69
C ASP A 416 32.25 -8.83 0.89
N CYS A 417 32.34 -7.52 0.61
CA CYS A 417 31.24 -6.66 0.16
C CYS A 417 30.26 -7.40 -0.79
N PRO A 418 29.16 -7.97 -0.27
CA PRO A 418 28.21 -8.64 -1.11
C PRO A 418 27.54 -7.55 -1.96
N LYS A 419 27.35 -7.85 -3.24
CA LYS A 419 26.45 -7.08 -4.09
C LYS A 419 25.16 -6.82 -3.30
N ILE A 420 24.72 -5.57 -3.21
CA ILE A 420 23.51 -5.21 -2.47
C ILE A 420 22.35 -6.10 -2.95
N SER A 421 21.86 -6.93 -2.04
CA SER A 421 20.84 -7.95 -2.30
C SER A 421 19.62 -7.72 -1.42
N ILE A 422 18.45 -8.23 -1.84
CA ILE A 422 17.21 -8.13 -1.06
C ILE A 422 17.35 -8.78 0.33
N PRO A 423 17.93 -9.97 0.50
CA PRO A 423 18.17 -10.57 1.82
C PRO A 423 19.01 -9.67 2.73
N LEU A 424 20.08 -9.07 2.21
CA LEU A 424 20.90 -8.13 2.98
C LEU A 424 20.09 -6.93 3.45
N ILE A 425 19.33 -6.32 2.53
CA ILE A 425 18.46 -5.17 2.85
C ILE A 425 17.47 -5.53 3.95
N GLU A 426 16.82 -6.69 3.89
CA GLU A 426 15.85 -7.13 4.89
C GLU A 426 16.47 -7.36 6.26
N VAL A 427 17.67 -7.95 6.34
CA VAL A 427 18.38 -8.10 7.61
C VAL A 427 18.73 -6.72 8.19
N ILE A 428 19.22 -5.79 7.37
CA ILE A 428 19.56 -4.44 7.84
C ILE A 428 18.30 -3.68 8.28
N LEU A 429 17.20 -3.72 7.51
CA LEU A 429 15.95 -3.07 7.88
C LEU A 429 15.35 -3.60 9.18
N TYR A 430 15.50 -4.91 9.44
CA TYR A 430 14.99 -5.52 10.66
C TYR A 430 15.88 -5.24 11.87
N GLN A 431 17.20 -5.37 11.71
CA GLN A 431 18.16 -5.31 12.83
C GLN A 431 18.61 -3.89 13.17
N MET A 432 18.71 -3.03 12.16
CA MET A 432 19.09 -1.62 12.32
C MET A 432 17.86 -0.71 12.26
N LYS A 433 16.67 -1.25 12.55
CA LYS A 433 15.39 -0.53 12.49
C LYS A 433 15.45 0.78 13.25
N ASP A 434 15.93 0.76 14.50
CA ASP A 434 15.97 1.95 15.37
C ASP A 434 16.90 3.04 14.81
N VAL A 435 18.04 2.64 14.22
CA VAL A 435 18.98 3.56 13.56
C VAL A 435 18.35 4.19 12.33
N ILE A 436 17.69 3.38 11.50
CA ILE A 436 17.01 3.83 10.27
C ILE A 436 15.83 4.74 10.61
N GLU A 437 15.05 4.39 11.63
CA GLU A 437 13.95 5.20 12.16
C GLU A 437 14.46 6.54 12.68
N SER A 438 15.61 6.56 13.37
CA SER A 438 16.25 7.80 13.84
C SER A 438 16.63 8.74 12.69
N TYR A 439 17.18 8.22 11.59
CA TYR A 439 17.45 9.06 10.41
C TYR A 439 16.17 9.58 9.76
N LEU A 440 15.12 8.77 9.68
CA LEU A 440 13.80 9.20 9.19
C LEU A 440 13.19 10.27 10.08
N GLN A 441 13.30 10.14 11.39
CA GLN A 441 12.85 11.13 12.35
C GLN A 441 13.58 12.46 12.13
N LEU A 442 14.92 12.45 12.04
CA LEU A 442 15.70 13.65 11.73
C LEU A 442 15.31 14.28 10.39
N LEU A 443 15.04 13.49 9.36
CA LEU A 443 14.59 14.01 8.07
C LEU A 443 13.18 14.60 8.15
N SER A 444 12.25 13.94 8.84
CA SER A 444 10.88 14.41 9.03
C SER A 444 10.80 15.73 9.79
N LEU A 445 11.76 15.96 10.71
CA LEU A 445 11.91 17.21 11.46
C LEU A 445 12.69 18.30 10.68
N CYS A 446 13.28 17.95 9.52
CA CYS A 446 14.06 18.84 8.68
C CYS A 446 13.21 19.35 7.52
N ASP A 447 12.74 20.59 7.65
CA ASP A 447 11.88 21.25 6.64
C ASP A 447 12.69 21.94 5.52
N ASN A 448 14.03 21.90 5.58
CA ASN A 448 14.88 22.56 4.59
C ASN A 448 15.27 21.62 3.44
N GLN A 449 14.70 21.89 2.25
CA GLN A 449 14.95 21.12 1.03
C GLN A 449 16.40 21.19 0.53
N GLU A 450 17.13 22.30 0.78
CA GLU A 450 18.54 22.44 0.43
C GLU A 450 19.43 21.52 1.27
N ILE A 451 19.10 21.37 2.56
CA ILE A 451 19.80 20.43 3.46
C ILE A 451 19.54 19.01 3.02
N ARG A 452 18.28 18.64 2.73
CA ARG A 452 17.94 17.30 2.21
C ARG A 452 18.66 16.99 0.90
N SER A 453 18.71 17.96 -0.01
CA SER A 453 19.43 17.85 -1.28
C SER A 453 20.94 17.68 -1.07
N SER A 454 21.53 18.42 -0.14
CA SER A 454 22.95 18.30 0.23
C SER A 454 23.26 16.92 0.82
N VAL A 455 22.42 16.42 1.73
CA VAL A 455 22.54 15.09 2.33
C VAL A 455 22.49 14.00 1.27
N LYS A 456 21.60 14.14 0.29
CA LYS A 456 21.50 13.21 -0.84
C LYS A 456 22.79 13.16 -1.66
N GLN A 457 23.46 14.29 -1.87
CA GLN A 457 24.74 14.36 -2.60
C GLN A 457 25.91 13.73 -1.83
N LEU A 458 25.90 13.80 -0.49
CA LEU A 458 26.93 13.19 0.37
C LEU A 458 26.94 11.66 0.34
N SER A 459 25.90 11.04 -0.20
CA SER A 459 25.83 9.59 -0.41
C SER A 459 26.51 9.12 -1.71
N THR A 460 27.21 10.01 -2.42
CA THR A 460 27.97 9.67 -3.63
C THR A 460 29.32 9.03 -3.26
N PRO A 461 29.85 8.09 -4.07
CA PRO A 461 30.95 7.19 -3.69
C PRO A 461 32.35 7.84 -3.67
N VAL A 462 32.48 9.06 -3.14
CA VAL A 462 33.75 9.79 -3.06
C VAL A 462 34.58 9.36 -1.83
N ASN A 463 33.92 9.08 -0.71
CA ASN A 463 34.56 8.71 0.56
C ASN A 463 34.27 7.25 0.95
N SER A 464 34.89 6.74 2.02
CA SER A 464 34.49 5.44 2.56
C SER A 464 33.02 5.47 3.05
N PRO A 465 32.28 4.35 3.01
CA PRO A 465 30.87 4.31 3.41
C PRO A 465 30.62 4.86 4.83
N LEU A 466 31.54 4.55 5.76
CA LEU A 466 31.52 5.04 7.13
C LEU A 466 31.68 6.56 7.21
N ILE A 467 32.63 7.14 6.47
CA ILE A 467 32.84 8.60 6.43
C ILE A 467 31.62 9.28 5.81
N GLN A 468 31.04 8.73 4.74
CA GLN A 468 29.81 9.27 4.13
C GLN A 468 28.65 9.29 5.14
N LEU A 469 28.46 8.19 5.89
CA LEU A 469 27.40 8.11 6.89
C LEU A 469 27.60 9.14 8.01
N ILE A 470 28.84 9.34 8.47
CA ILE A 470 29.17 10.38 9.45
C ILE A 470 28.88 11.77 8.89
N GLN A 471 29.28 12.05 7.64
CA GLN A 471 29.02 13.34 6.99
C GLN A 471 27.51 13.63 6.84
N VAL A 472 26.73 12.63 6.46
CA VAL A 472 25.25 12.72 6.43
C VAL A 472 24.70 13.06 7.81
N THR A 473 25.17 12.36 8.85
CA THR A 473 24.73 12.56 10.23
C THR A 473 25.11 13.94 10.75
N LEU A 474 26.34 14.37 10.48
CA LEU A 474 26.85 15.69 10.83
C LEU A 474 26.03 16.80 10.17
N LYS A 475 25.72 16.68 8.87
CA LYS A 475 24.94 17.66 8.13
C LYS A 475 23.51 17.80 8.69
N LEU A 476 22.86 16.67 8.99
CA LEU A 476 21.54 16.66 9.62
C LEU A 476 21.58 17.26 11.03
N SER A 477 22.57 16.90 11.84
CA SER A 477 22.70 17.40 13.22
C SER A 477 22.98 18.91 13.25
N ASN A 478 23.81 19.41 12.33
CA ASN A 478 24.11 20.84 12.19
C ASN A 478 22.88 21.70 11.87
N TYR A 479 21.93 21.15 11.11
CA TYR A 479 20.66 21.84 10.84
C TYR A 479 19.92 22.16 12.15
N PHE A 480 19.82 21.19 13.06
CA PHE A 480 19.15 21.40 14.35
C PHE A 480 19.91 22.32 15.30
N LEU A 481 21.22 22.45 15.11
CA LEU A 481 22.06 23.30 15.93
C LEU A 481 21.95 24.78 15.54
N TRP A 482 22.09 25.10 14.24
CA TRP A 482 22.33 26.48 13.78
C TRP A 482 21.23 27.12 12.91
N HIS A 483 20.17 26.40 12.50
CA HIS A 483 19.30 26.92 11.44
C HIS A 483 18.32 28.01 11.93
N PRO A 484 18.36 29.25 11.37
CA PRO A 484 17.58 30.39 11.86
C PRO A 484 16.06 30.28 11.61
N SER A 485 15.61 29.46 10.65
CA SER A 485 14.17 29.27 10.39
C SER A 485 13.40 28.61 11.54
N GLN A 486 14.11 28.03 12.52
CA GLN A 486 13.49 27.47 13.72
C GLN A 486 12.83 28.55 14.58
N MET A 487 13.25 29.82 14.49
CA MET A 487 12.76 30.89 15.38
C MET A 487 11.33 31.37 15.11
N ASN A 488 10.69 30.92 14.02
CA ASN A 488 9.35 31.38 13.64
C ASN A 488 8.21 30.53 14.26
N ASP A 489 8.53 29.38 14.89
CA ASP A 489 7.55 28.43 15.45
C ASP A 489 7.89 28.12 16.92
N ILE A 490 7.86 29.17 17.74
CA ILE A 490 8.43 29.27 19.10
C ILE A 490 7.95 28.13 20.04
N ASP A 491 6.73 27.64 19.84
CA ASP A 491 6.13 26.63 20.72
C ASP A 491 6.59 25.19 20.42
N ASP A 492 7.07 24.89 19.21
CA ASP A 492 7.41 23.52 18.77
C ASP A 492 8.93 23.25 18.77
N ILE A 493 9.77 24.29 18.92
CA ILE A 493 11.25 24.17 18.91
C ILE A 493 11.77 23.21 19.98
N PRO A 494 11.36 23.29 21.27
CA PRO A 494 11.91 22.41 22.30
C PRO A 494 11.58 20.93 22.04
N ALA A 495 10.37 20.64 21.54
CA ALA A 495 9.95 19.29 21.20
C ALA A 495 10.76 18.73 20.03
N LYS A 496 10.91 19.50 18.94
CA LYS A 496 11.72 19.13 17.77
C LYS A 496 13.18 18.85 18.14
N ILE A 497 13.79 19.67 19.00
CA ILE A 497 15.19 19.48 19.41
C ILE A 497 15.34 18.27 20.34
N CYS A 498 14.39 18.02 21.25
CA CYS A 498 14.41 16.83 22.08
C CYS A 498 14.36 15.55 21.23
N LEU A 499 13.45 15.49 20.25
CA LEU A 499 13.34 14.37 19.32
C LEU A 499 14.60 14.20 18.46
N ALA A 500 15.24 15.29 18.04
CA ALA A 500 16.50 15.24 17.32
C ALA A 500 17.65 14.69 18.19
N CYS A 501 17.72 15.10 19.47
CA CYS A 501 18.68 14.54 20.42
C CYS A 501 18.52 13.03 20.62
N ASP A 502 17.30 12.56 20.80
CA ASP A 502 17.01 11.14 20.99
C ASP A 502 17.44 10.31 19.78
N ALA A 503 17.10 10.78 18.57
CA ALA A 503 17.53 10.15 17.32
C ALA A 503 19.06 10.17 17.15
N SER A 504 19.70 11.30 17.44
CA SER A 504 21.17 11.43 17.39
C SER A 504 21.88 10.51 18.38
N GLN A 505 21.31 10.23 19.56
CA GLN A 505 21.90 9.29 20.52
C GLN A 505 21.96 7.87 19.95
N ILE A 506 20.87 7.40 19.33
CA ILE A 506 20.80 6.05 18.74
C ILE A 506 21.84 5.92 17.62
N ILE A 507 21.94 6.94 16.76
CA ILE A 507 22.94 6.98 15.67
C ILE A 507 24.36 7.05 16.23
N ALA A 508 24.59 7.88 17.25
CA ALA A 508 25.91 8.00 17.89
C ALA A 508 26.37 6.68 18.50
N ASN A 509 25.47 5.94 19.17
CA ASN A 509 25.75 4.62 19.72
C ASN A 509 26.15 3.61 18.63
N PHE A 510 25.48 3.66 17.47
CA PHE A 510 25.80 2.82 16.32
C PHE A 510 27.18 3.14 15.73
N LEU A 511 27.48 4.44 15.53
CA LEU A 511 28.75 4.91 14.97
C LEU A 511 29.92 4.67 15.95
N HIS A 512 29.73 4.94 17.23
CA HIS A 512 30.76 4.83 18.27
C HIS A 512 31.43 3.46 18.27
N LYS A 513 30.64 2.38 18.15
CA LYS A 513 31.14 1.00 18.13
C LYS A 513 32.09 0.71 16.97
N ARG A 514 32.15 1.57 15.95
CA ARG A 514 32.86 1.34 14.68
C ARG A 514 33.96 2.34 14.37
N CYS A 515 33.97 3.55 14.96
CA CYS A 515 34.79 4.63 14.41
C CYS A 515 35.38 5.66 15.39
N LEU A 516 35.64 5.26 16.64
CA LEU A 516 36.21 6.09 17.71
C LEU A 516 37.37 7.04 17.31
N LYS A 517 38.25 6.62 16.39
CA LYS A 517 39.48 7.35 16.02
C LYS A 517 39.35 8.22 14.76
N ILE A 518 38.19 8.25 14.10
CA ILE A 518 38.00 9.00 12.85
C ILE A 518 37.75 10.49 13.16
N LYS A 519 38.45 11.39 12.47
CA LYS A 519 38.36 12.86 12.69
C LYS A 519 36.94 13.38 12.49
N GLU A 520 36.26 12.90 11.46
CA GLU A 520 34.88 13.25 11.13
C GLU A 520 33.91 12.81 12.22
N TYR A 521 34.16 11.66 12.87
CA TYR A 521 33.35 11.22 14.01
C TYR A 521 33.53 12.15 15.21
N GLN A 522 34.75 12.63 15.45
CA GLN A 522 35.00 13.62 16.50
C GLN A 522 34.26 14.93 16.22
N GLU A 523 34.18 15.36 14.95
CA GLU A 523 33.39 16.53 14.53
C GLU A 523 31.87 16.33 14.73
N PHE A 524 31.36 15.15 14.38
CA PHE A 524 29.97 14.81 14.69
C PHE A 524 29.72 14.76 16.21
N SER A 525 30.62 14.15 16.97
CA SER A 525 30.51 14.07 18.42
C SER A 525 30.51 15.45 19.06
N SER A 526 31.28 16.41 18.52
CA SER A 526 31.22 17.80 18.98
C SER A 526 29.84 18.41 18.74
N VAL A 527 29.33 18.33 17.51
CA VAL A 527 27.99 18.87 17.17
C VAL A 527 26.90 18.22 18.01
N TYR A 528 27.00 16.92 18.27
CA TYR A 528 26.04 16.20 19.09
C TYR A 528 26.04 16.67 20.56
N ARG A 529 27.22 16.90 21.16
CA ARG A 529 27.33 17.50 22.51
C ARG A 529 26.68 18.88 22.56
N GLN A 530 26.95 19.70 21.56
CA GLN A 530 26.35 21.03 21.39
C GLN A 530 24.82 20.96 21.31
N LEU A 531 24.28 20.00 20.55
CA LEU A 531 22.84 19.80 20.43
C LEU A 531 22.20 19.39 21.76
N GLN A 532 22.85 18.51 22.53
CA GLN A 532 22.38 18.11 23.86
C GLN A 532 22.38 19.29 24.84
N MET A 533 23.41 20.13 24.80
CA MET A 533 23.45 21.37 25.59
C MET A 533 22.33 22.34 25.22
N LYS A 534 22.05 22.49 23.92
CA LYS A 534 20.92 23.29 23.42
C LYS A 534 19.61 22.75 23.97
N ASN A 535 19.37 21.44 23.90
CA ASN A 535 18.15 20.79 24.45
C ASN A 535 17.98 21.05 25.95
N LEU A 536 19.04 20.87 26.74
CA LEU A 536 19.02 21.18 28.17
C LEU A 536 18.72 22.65 28.45
N GLY A 537 19.35 23.54 27.69
CA GLY A 537 19.11 24.98 27.77
C GLY A 537 17.64 25.31 27.57
N LEU A 538 17.03 24.73 26.53
CA LEU A 538 15.61 24.91 26.23
C LEU A 538 14.72 24.32 27.32
N LYS A 539 14.99 23.09 27.77
CA LYS A 539 14.20 22.39 28.79
C LYS A 539 14.08 23.18 30.10
N TYR A 540 15.17 23.82 30.54
CA TYR A 540 15.22 24.46 31.87
C TYR A 540 15.07 25.98 31.83
N PHE A 541 15.54 26.64 30.77
CA PHE A 541 15.68 28.09 30.73
C PHE A 541 14.84 28.80 29.65
N TRP A 542 14.18 28.07 28.72
CA TRP A 542 13.36 28.67 27.63
C TRP A 542 12.24 29.59 28.11
N THR A 543 11.55 29.23 29.21
CA THR A 543 10.40 29.99 29.73
C THR A 543 10.77 31.19 30.58
N ILE A 544 12.07 31.44 30.81
CA ILE A 544 12.52 32.53 31.68
C ILE A 544 12.39 33.89 30.96
N ASP A 545 12.44 33.89 29.63
CA ASP A 545 12.36 35.12 28.83
C ASP A 545 10.94 35.71 28.70
N CYS A 546 9.86 34.97 28.97
CA CYS A 546 8.53 35.43 28.54
C CYS A 546 7.67 36.14 29.61
N TYR A 547 7.82 35.89 30.92
CA TYR A 547 6.81 36.42 31.88
C TYR A 547 7.26 36.88 33.27
N SER A 548 8.48 36.61 33.74
CA SER A 548 8.90 37.14 35.04
C SER A 548 10.33 36.77 35.35
N THR A 549 11.24 37.75 35.52
CA THR A 549 12.19 37.88 36.63
C THR A 549 13.26 38.95 36.35
N SER A 550 14.00 39.35 37.40
CA SER A 550 14.90 40.51 37.40
C SER A 550 15.99 40.49 36.30
N PRO A 551 16.60 41.64 35.93
CA PRO A 551 17.68 41.71 34.92
C PRO A 551 18.87 40.78 35.20
N LYS A 552 19.10 40.41 36.47
CA LYS A 552 20.15 39.48 36.88
C LYS A 552 19.81 38.02 36.57
N GLU A 553 18.54 37.62 36.66
CA GLU A 553 18.10 36.25 36.38
C GLU A 553 18.08 35.97 34.88
N ASN A 554 17.67 36.95 34.07
CA ASN A 554 17.85 36.90 32.61
C ASN A 554 19.33 36.82 32.22
N LEU A 555 20.21 37.57 32.89
CA LEU A 555 21.66 37.50 32.60
C LEU A 555 22.25 36.12 32.91
N VAL A 556 21.82 35.45 33.98
CA VAL A 556 22.26 34.08 34.32
C VAL A 556 21.70 33.06 33.33
N ALA A 557 20.43 33.17 32.94
CA ALA A 557 19.83 32.29 31.92
C ALA A 557 20.51 32.47 30.54
N VAL A 558 20.69 33.71 30.10
CA VAL A 558 21.38 34.08 28.85
C VAL A 558 22.84 33.66 28.89
N ASN A 559 23.56 33.87 30.00
CA ASN A 559 24.94 33.40 30.14
C ASN A 559 25.01 31.87 30.15
N THR A 560 24.09 31.17 30.80
CA THR A 560 24.04 29.69 30.80
C THR A 560 23.75 29.15 29.39
N LEU A 561 22.84 29.77 28.64
CA LEU A 561 22.56 29.46 27.23
C LEU A 561 23.73 29.82 26.29
N MET A 562 24.45 30.92 26.56
CA MET A 562 25.63 31.34 25.79
C MET A 562 26.86 30.48 26.10
N LEU A 563 26.99 29.99 27.34
CA LEU A 563 28.03 29.05 27.79
C LEU A 563 27.71 27.60 27.43
N ALA A 564 26.47 27.31 27.05
CA ALA A 564 26.04 26.04 26.44
C ALA A 564 26.38 25.94 24.94
N LYS A 565 26.81 27.04 24.29
CA LYS A 565 27.31 27.04 22.90
C LYS A 565 28.62 26.26 22.72
N PRO A 566 29.64 26.38 23.61
CA PRO A 566 30.78 25.51 23.57
C PRO A 566 30.43 24.15 24.22
N GLU A 567 30.80 23.06 23.56
CA GLU A 567 30.52 21.68 23.99
C GLU A 567 31.03 21.38 25.40
N PHE A 568 30.30 20.59 26.19
CA PHE A 568 30.68 20.31 27.56
C PHE A 568 31.97 19.48 27.75
N ALA A 569 32.53 18.91 26.67
CA ALA A 569 33.72 18.05 26.70
C ALA A 569 35.08 18.78 26.60
N LYS A 570 35.13 20.12 26.51
CA LYS A 570 36.42 20.84 26.69
C LYS A 570 36.65 21.16 28.16
N LYS A 571 37.90 21.01 28.61
CA LYS A 571 38.31 21.28 30.00
C LYS A 571 37.72 22.61 30.46
N ASP A 572 37.11 22.55 31.64
CA ASP A 572 36.60 23.69 32.39
C ASP A 572 35.29 24.34 31.90
N ILE A 573 34.65 23.89 30.80
CA ILE A 573 33.35 24.48 30.38
C ILE A 573 32.25 24.16 31.39
N LEU A 574 32.15 22.90 31.84
CA LEU A 574 31.22 22.49 32.88
C LEU A 574 31.46 23.29 34.18
N ILE A 575 32.71 23.54 34.52
CA ILE A 575 33.12 24.36 35.67
C ILE A 575 32.72 25.84 35.47
N GLN A 576 32.96 26.38 34.28
CA GLN A 576 32.59 27.75 33.89
C GLN A 576 31.08 27.96 33.78
N ILE A 577 30.30 26.91 33.53
CA ILE A 577 28.83 26.95 33.61
C ILE A 577 28.39 26.95 35.07
N ILE A 578 28.98 26.09 35.90
CA ILE A 578 28.55 25.87 37.27
C ILE A 578 28.95 27.02 38.21
N ASP A 579 30.13 27.60 38.04
CA ASP A 579 30.68 28.62 38.95
C ASP A 579 29.87 29.93 39.01
N PRO A 580 29.44 30.54 37.87
CA PRO A 580 28.58 31.73 37.87
C PRO A 580 27.19 31.46 38.45
N ILE A 581 26.69 30.24 38.24
CA ILE A 581 25.37 29.80 38.68
C ILE A 581 25.35 29.57 40.20
N ILE A 582 26.40 28.99 40.78
CA ILE A 582 26.52 28.77 42.23
C ILE A 582 26.96 30.05 42.96
N GLY A 583 27.72 30.92 42.30
CA GLY A 583 28.20 32.19 42.87
C GLY A 583 27.15 33.29 43.00
N SER A 584 25.98 33.14 42.37
CA SER A 584 24.91 34.14 42.40
C SER A 584 24.03 33.97 43.64
N GLN A 585 24.42 34.66 44.73
CA GLN A 585 23.76 34.61 46.05
C GLN A 585 22.32 35.17 46.09
N SER A 586 21.76 35.63 44.96
CA SER A 586 20.46 36.32 44.90
C SER A 586 19.43 35.66 43.96
N LEU A 587 19.54 34.36 43.67
CA LEU A 587 18.61 33.66 42.78
C LEU A 587 17.34 33.23 43.53
N SER A 588 16.18 33.30 42.86
CA SER A 588 14.93 32.77 43.39
C SER A 588 14.99 31.24 43.63
N VAL A 589 14.24 30.74 44.62
CA VAL A 589 14.16 29.29 44.93
C VAL A 589 13.75 28.47 43.71
N SER A 590 12.86 29.00 42.87
CA SER A 590 12.44 28.38 41.61
C SER A 590 13.61 28.22 40.62
N LEU A 591 14.42 29.27 40.44
CA LEU A 591 15.59 29.23 39.55
C LEU A 591 16.67 28.30 40.09
N MET A 592 16.89 28.29 41.41
CA MET A 592 17.80 27.34 42.06
C MET A 592 17.40 25.88 41.82
N ARG A 593 16.10 25.56 41.88
CA ARG A 593 15.60 24.21 41.54
C ARG A 593 15.82 23.87 40.07
N LYS A 594 15.56 24.79 39.14
CA LYS A 594 15.82 24.60 37.70
C LYS A 594 17.30 24.34 37.42
N ILE A 595 18.19 25.11 38.05
CA ILE A 595 19.65 24.93 38.00
C ILE A 595 20.06 23.54 38.50
N ILE A 596 19.50 23.11 39.63
CA ILE A 596 19.80 21.81 40.22
C ILE A 596 19.41 20.69 39.26
N PHE A 597 18.21 20.77 38.66
CA PHE A 597 17.77 19.80 37.66
C PHE A 597 18.57 19.87 36.36
N PHE A 598 19.00 21.05 35.94
CA PHE A 598 19.90 21.22 34.81
C PHE A 598 21.24 20.52 35.03
N ILE A 599 21.90 20.74 36.18
CA ILE A 599 23.18 20.08 36.52
C ILE A 599 22.99 18.56 36.56
N ARG A 600 21.88 18.09 37.13
CA ARG A 600 21.55 16.67 37.18
C ARG A 600 21.45 16.06 35.77
N ASP A 601 20.61 16.64 34.92
CA ASP A 601 20.36 16.10 33.59
C ASP A 601 21.59 16.26 32.68
N LEU A 602 22.41 17.30 32.90
CA LEU A 602 23.71 17.48 32.26
C LEU A 602 24.70 16.37 32.62
N LEU A 603 24.82 16.01 33.90
CA LEU A 603 25.67 14.91 34.32
C LEU A 603 25.19 13.56 33.74
N TYR A 604 23.87 13.36 33.67
CA TYR A 604 23.28 12.18 33.04
C TYR A 604 23.56 12.12 31.52
N ILE A 605 23.42 13.24 30.81
CA ILE A 605 23.74 13.32 29.38
C ILE A 605 25.22 13.08 29.14
N ALA A 606 26.10 13.73 29.92
CA ALA A 606 27.54 13.53 29.79
C ALA A 606 27.92 12.05 30.03
N GLN A 607 27.23 11.35 30.94
CA GLN A 607 27.40 9.90 31.12
C GLN A 607 26.98 9.09 29.88
N GLN A 608 25.92 9.49 29.18
CA GLN A 608 25.41 8.77 28.00
C GLN A 608 26.22 9.06 26.73
N VAL A 609 26.73 10.29 26.59
CA VAL A 609 27.47 10.75 25.41
C VAL A 609 28.96 10.38 25.50
N GLU A 610 29.58 10.54 26.68
CA GLU A 610 30.97 10.17 26.90
C GLU A 610 31.04 8.72 27.37
N HIS A 611 31.44 7.81 26.49
CA HIS A 611 31.71 6.44 26.87
C HIS A 611 32.94 6.38 27.81
N LEU A 612 32.68 6.36 29.13
CA LEU A 612 33.66 6.42 30.23
C LEU A 612 34.72 5.28 30.28
N ASN A 613 34.78 4.42 29.27
CA ASN A 613 35.84 3.44 29.09
C ASN A 613 37.11 4.05 28.48
N ASP A 614 37.05 5.28 27.99
CA ASP A 614 38.20 5.98 27.39
C ASP A 614 39.14 6.54 28.48
N GLN A 615 40.44 6.27 28.36
CA GLN A 615 41.46 6.57 29.40
C GLN A 615 41.56 8.07 29.74
N MET A 616 41.18 8.95 28.81
CA MET A 616 41.23 10.40 28.97
C MET A 616 39.92 11.02 29.48
N ALA A 617 38.77 10.41 29.16
CA ALA A 617 37.46 10.92 29.55
C ALA A 617 37.16 10.70 31.03
N LYS A 618 37.62 9.56 31.58
CA LYS A 618 37.44 9.19 32.99
C LYS A 618 38.00 10.22 33.99
N PRO A 619 39.30 10.63 33.92
CA PRO A 619 39.85 11.63 34.85
C PRO A 619 39.28 13.03 34.65
N MET A 620 38.93 13.40 33.41
CA MET A 620 38.27 14.68 33.15
C MET A 620 36.86 14.73 33.79
N PHE A 621 36.10 13.65 33.64
CA PHE A 621 34.77 13.52 34.21
C PHE A 621 34.80 13.47 35.75
N GLN A 622 35.80 12.78 36.32
CA GLN A 622 36.07 12.81 37.76
C GLN A 622 36.28 14.24 38.25
N ASN A 623 37.26 14.98 37.71
CA ASN A 623 37.56 16.36 38.10
C ASN A 623 36.34 17.27 38.07
N ILE A 624 35.47 17.11 37.06
CA ILE A 624 34.22 17.87 36.96
C ILE A 624 33.27 17.51 38.12
N ILE A 625 33.04 16.23 38.38
CA ILE A 625 32.18 15.79 39.49
C ILE A 625 32.74 16.26 40.84
N GLU A 626 34.07 16.19 41.05
CA GLU A 626 34.71 16.70 42.26
C GLU A 626 34.43 18.19 42.46
N HIS A 627 34.59 18.97 41.39
CA HIS A 627 34.32 20.41 41.41
C HIS A 627 32.84 20.71 41.71
N VAL A 628 31.92 19.96 41.07
CA VAL A 628 30.48 20.07 41.32
C VAL A 628 30.17 19.79 42.80
N LEU A 629 30.65 18.68 43.36
CA LEU A 629 30.41 18.29 44.77
C LEU A 629 31.01 19.29 45.76
N GLY A 630 32.22 19.80 45.49
CA GLY A 630 32.88 20.84 46.29
C GLY A 630 32.11 22.17 46.30
N ARG A 631 31.45 22.52 45.20
CA ARG A 631 30.63 23.73 45.07
C ARG A 631 29.21 23.56 45.58
N ILE A 632 28.59 22.40 45.45
CA ILE A 632 27.24 22.10 45.95
C ILE A 632 27.15 22.29 47.47
N ASN A 633 28.24 22.06 48.21
CA ASN A 633 28.32 22.35 49.64
C ASN A 633 28.12 23.83 50.00
N LYS A 634 28.20 24.73 49.02
CA LYS A 634 27.92 26.18 49.18
C LYS A 634 26.47 26.56 48.87
N LEU A 635 25.65 25.63 48.37
CA LEU A 635 24.22 25.84 48.10
C LEU A 635 23.40 25.66 49.39
N PHE A 636 22.23 26.29 49.46
CA PHE A 636 21.28 26.08 50.56
C PHE A 636 20.95 24.58 50.72
N LYS A 637 20.88 24.11 51.97
CA LYS A 637 20.45 22.74 52.31
C LYS A 637 18.94 22.61 52.03
N ASP A 638 18.59 22.21 50.82
CA ASP A 638 17.26 21.77 50.39
C ASP A 638 17.34 20.32 49.88
N TYR A 639 16.20 19.63 49.86
CA TYR A 639 16.03 18.25 49.38
C TYR A 639 16.67 18.02 48.00
N SER A 640 16.51 18.97 47.08
CA SER A 640 17.07 18.90 45.72
C SER A 640 18.62 18.88 45.71
N THR A 641 19.25 19.56 46.67
CA THR A 641 20.72 19.60 46.83
C THR A 641 21.25 18.23 47.28
N ASN A 642 20.52 17.54 48.16
CA ASN A 642 20.90 16.19 48.60
C ASN A 642 20.74 15.13 47.50
N MET A 643 19.69 15.25 46.68
CA MET A 643 19.49 14.37 45.51
C MET A 643 20.61 14.50 44.46
N LEU A 644 21.08 15.72 44.19
CA LEU A 644 22.24 15.96 43.31
C LEU A 644 23.51 15.30 43.86
N LYS A 645 23.77 15.44 45.17
CA LYS A 645 24.94 14.81 45.81
C LYS A 645 24.89 13.28 45.65
N LEU A 646 23.72 12.68 45.89
CA LEU A 646 23.49 11.24 45.68
C LEU A 646 23.77 10.80 44.25
N GLN A 647 23.25 11.51 43.24
CA GLN A 647 23.44 11.14 41.84
C GLN A 647 24.88 11.32 41.36
N ALA A 648 25.55 12.39 41.78
CA ALA A 648 26.98 12.57 41.54
C ALA A 648 27.81 11.42 42.15
N LEU A 649 27.42 10.94 43.33
CA LEU A 649 28.02 9.77 43.96
C LEU A 649 27.71 8.46 43.22
N GLU A 650 26.45 8.24 42.80
CA GLU A 650 26.03 7.09 41.99
C GLU A 650 26.85 7.03 40.69
N LEU A 651 27.03 8.17 40.02
CA LEU A 651 27.83 8.30 38.78
C LEU A 651 29.30 7.92 38.99
N LEU A 652 29.91 8.38 40.08
CA LEU A 652 31.28 8.03 40.45
C LEU A 652 31.40 6.52 40.75
N LEU A 653 30.49 5.97 41.55
CA LEU A 653 30.60 4.61 42.08
C LEU A 653 30.24 3.50 41.07
N VAL A 654 29.34 3.76 40.12
CA VAL A 654 28.87 2.72 39.16
C VAL A 654 29.84 2.47 38.01
N LYS A 655 30.69 3.44 37.62
CA LYS A 655 31.52 3.34 36.41
C LYS A 655 33.02 3.56 36.65
N VAL A 656 33.41 4.30 37.68
CA VAL A 656 34.82 4.44 38.05
C VAL A 656 35.15 3.33 39.04
N LYS A 657 35.64 2.18 38.55
CA LYS A 657 36.04 1.03 39.40
C LYS A 657 37.12 1.34 40.47
N GLU A 658 37.60 2.58 40.56
CA GLU A 658 38.66 3.07 41.44
C GLU A 658 38.36 4.51 41.83
N VAL A 659 37.30 4.73 42.61
CA VAL A 659 37.12 6.02 43.31
C VAL A 659 37.99 5.98 44.54
N ASP A 660 38.86 6.98 44.71
CA ASP A 660 39.71 7.13 45.89
C ASP A 660 38.85 7.12 47.18
N PRO A 661 39.10 6.23 48.14
CA PRO A 661 38.34 6.19 49.40
C PRO A 661 38.33 7.51 50.17
N THR A 662 39.41 8.30 50.06
CA THR A 662 39.53 9.62 50.71
C THR A 662 38.54 10.64 50.14
N PHE A 663 38.09 10.44 48.89
CA PHE A 663 37.07 11.26 48.24
C PHE A 663 35.70 11.13 48.92
N ILE A 664 35.32 9.91 49.31
CA ILE A 664 34.04 9.60 49.95
C ILE A 664 34.01 10.17 51.38
N GLU A 665 35.16 10.14 52.07
CA GLU A 665 35.31 10.67 53.43
C GLU A 665 35.26 12.19 53.48
N LYS A 666 35.79 12.88 52.46
CA LYS A 666 35.84 14.35 52.37
C LYS A 666 34.48 15.03 52.23
N HIS A 667 33.46 14.31 51.74
CA HIS A 667 32.12 14.84 51.47
C HIS A 667 31.03 14.30 52.41
N ASP A 668 31.40 13.87 53.63
CA ASP A 668 30.50 13.39 54.70
C ASP A 668 29.72 12.09 54.38
N PHE A 669 30.23 11.24 53.49
CA PHE A 669 29.63 9.92 53.18
C PHE A 669 30.32 8.77 53.92
N LYS A 670 30.64 8.97 55.21
CA LYS A 670 31.39 8.01 56.06
C LYS A 670 30.87 6.57 56.08
N ILE A 671 29.61 6.34 55.70
CA ILE A 671 28.99 5.01 55.67
C ILE A 671 29.46 4.18 54.45
N ILE A 672 29.92 4.83 53.38
CA ILE A 672 30.18 4.19 52.07
C ILE A 672 31.67 3.84 51.87
N SER A 673 32.61 4.48 52.58
CA SER A 673 34.06 4.37 52.27
C SER A 673 34.64 2.95 52.51
N ASN A 674 34.11 2.19 53.47
CA ASN A 674 34.68 0.91 53.92
C ASN A 674 33.99 -0.36 53.38
N GLN A 675 33.14 -0.23 52.36
CA GLN A 675 32.31 -1.33 51.84
C GLN A 675 32.79 -1.86 50.48
N SER A 676 32.54 -3.15 50.21
CA SER A 676 32.77 -3.76 48.90
C SER A 676 31.88 -3.10 47.82
N PRO A 677 32.20 -3.21 46.51
CA PRO A 677 31.42 -2.55 45.45
C PRO A 677 29.92 -2.88 45.46
N PHE A 678 29.56 -4.11 45.85
CA PHE A 678 28.16 -4.54 45.99
C PHE A 678 27.49 -3.93 47.23
N GLU A 679 28.17 -3.90 48.37
CA GLU A 679 27.67 -3.29 49.60
C GLU A 679 27.51 -1.77 49.47
N LYS A 680 28.39 -1.12 48.69
CA LYS A 680 28.27 0.31 48.35
C LYS A 680 26.97 0.62 47.60
N ILE A 681 26.56 -0.22 46.65
CA ILE A 681 25.30 -0.05 45.89
C ILE A 681 24.08 -0.19 46.82
N GLU A 682 24.14 -1.14 47.77
CA GLU A 682 23.09 -1.35 48.76
C GLU A 682 23.01 -0.20 49.78
N ALA A 683 24.15 0.32 50.23
CA ALA A 683 24.22 1.47 51.13
C ALA A 683 23.72 2.77 50.48
N ILE A 684 24.04 3.00 49.20
CA ILE A 684 23.46 4.10 48.41
C ILE A 684 21.94 3.93 48.30
N SER A 685 21.45 2.72 48.04
CA SER A 685 20.01 2.45 47.97
C SER A 685 19.30 2.72 49.30
N LYS A 686 19.91 2.38 50.44
CA LYS A 686 19.40 2.70 51.78
C LYS A 686 19.43 4.20 52.08
N LEU A 687 20.50 4.90 51.69
CA LEU A 687 20.60 6.37 51.76
C LEU A 687 19.55 7.07 50.90
N LYS A 688 19.26 6.53 49.72
CA LYS A 688 18.21 7.02 48.80
C LYS A 688 16.82 6.91 49.44
N VAL A 689 16.54 5.80 50.12
CA VAL A 689 15.28 5.60 50.87
C VAL A 689 15.18 6.51 52.09
N GLN A 690 16.27 6.76 52.81
CA GLN A 690 16.28 7.70 53.94
C GLN A 690 16.10 9.15 53.47
N LEU A 691 16.77 9.54 52.39
CA LEU A 691 16.68 10.90 51.86
C LEU A 691 15.35 11.18 51.18
N MET A 692 14.65 10.17 50.62
CA MET A 692 13.27 10.31 50.12
C MET A 692 12.21 10.46 51.22
N LYS A 693 12.54 10.21 52.49
CA LYS A 693 11.62 10.32 53.64
C LYS A 693 11.69 11.65 54.38
N CYS A 694 12.67 12.49 54.08
CA CYS A 694 12.84 13.86 54.58
C CYS A 694 12.44 14.86 53.50
#